data_AF-A0A2V3IP09-F1
#
_entry.id   AF-A0A2V3IP09-F1
#
_cell.length_a   1.000
_cell.length_b   1.000
_cell.length_c   1.000
_cell.angle_alpha   90.00
_cell.angle_beta   90.00
_cell.angle_gamma   90.00
#
_symmetry.space_group_name_H-M   'P 1'
#
loop_
_entity.id
_entity.type
_entity.pdbx_description
1 polymer ?
#
loop_
_entity_poly.entity_id
_entity_poly.type
_entity_poly.pdbx_seq_one_letter_code
_entity_poly.pdbx_strand_id
1 'polypeptide(L)'
;MYLNSEKNAPVHSQGLCHVARRFFPSAILFEQYVEILNKSLSVKIEMRASSDPPSYNRLIDCLLVAFPFNPTFPANASAGVPLNGVTMDDLLAHVIGASLRKHNQRNSSLKPEQANILCMGFSLSEEDGPGSMFRDLDVRGPSASIQQLRTRAFRILLSRIGHVVMRYILMHGTFILRVDEKPRDSLSKGKRIYEEYPPSVFLQLCGPSSTPNDAIKRKQLSDGGKRLSATVGSEIVIKRDVLYRTPPSAHRFKNSWGPLQSHNPGLPSTHHLQRFKPSLKSAEHLIRIIFPSCHLQNNRGSVDDLLSCAESGTRRIHSYDITASNLMKTIKKKNKLRTIPHRLRTFIPISRDILRRTQKHSFRRLLGLFCPLPSRFRENDISSARLLSMYTNPRNVAKYLSACIQTAFPGDVFGSSRNRELVYKSVNHFVCKRNEKERFDVRRFLSRGGFKTCDVPWLHRRGANGHRTANPADLRYRTDRIFEFMTWLFRGFLIPIINQSFYVTEADRHRYRVFYYRREIWTFLHDRAEKQHYEDSQRFEIIPKDELNERCRQQISLTSATNWSKFSAFVYNDMRFVPKKASLRGIQRPRAKLLLLAKSDMKQVSVRELRRKKKAAYHAVMKDFVKILSSEAVKRESISGAGVFGLDGIYRKFLNMKNAWECEGCPRMFVSTVDIKTSFDTIPLKTLFEEVMPNLLSEDSYVLIKYKLSKPDFATGNVLHRFSTYVCTEPGEEASFCSVLKTKLARAHAGGLFLDLVWMTTWNKRSICDSLSKALRNNFVSVSRRRYNKSSSSGFAIQRHGLPQGHPVSQLLTSLFYGYVERHDLQDFLGPPGSGSVHKLPAYRKAEQLKVCADDIQKSVSLLMRLVDDTIYFTSSREKATQFLHRVTEESRSAAYGFSVNKDKTKTNFRTLASKAPQRFIPWCGILIDTKNLELRGDYARYKPVSDDRLRNAIRIDYDHDPCRRLAERAFSCFKPKLHPLLFDGRINSRSTVALNVYQSSLLSCLKLCSYVMEIKPENTSFLISVVEKTVSKFVYLLHRSVTSRRAKEHECHIPLSSLELRYICTHSYYTAIKKKLRPRRKMRKLADACISFLSSSMQRTHATLKSQKADNIISQLCDKMAAKDCNNLWDLRL
;
A
#
# COMPACT_ATOMS: atom_id res chain seq x y z
N MET A 1 31.47 21.79 16.87
CA MET A 1 31.40 23.25 17.07
C MET A 1 29.98 23.82 17.18
N TYR A 2 28.94 23.25 16.54
CA TYR A 2 27.54 23.77 16.62
C TYR A 2 26.78 23.55 17.94
N LEU A 3 27.34 22.84 18.93
CA LEU A 3 26.66 22.53 20.20
C LEU A 3 26.91 23.57 21.31
N ASN A 4 27.87 24.48 21.14
CA ASN A 4 28.27 25.40 22.21
C ASN A 4 27.55 26.77 22.19
N SER A 5 26.84 27.13 21.12
CA SER A 5 26.08 28.40 21.06
C SER A 5 24.65 28.31 21.59
N GLU A 6 24.18 27.13 22.01
CA GLU A 6 22.79 26.94 22.45
C GLU A 6 22.52 27.46 23.86
N LYS A 7 23.53 27.69 24.71
CA LYS A 7 23.33 28.09 26.11
C LYS A 7 22.66 29.46 26.31
N ASN A 8 22.66 30.33 25.29
CA ASN A 8 22.17 31.71 25.41
C ASN A 8 20.87 32.00 24.62
N ALA A 9 20.25 30.99 23.98
CA ALA A 9 19.01 31.19 23.21
C ALA A 9 17.75 30.91 24.07
N PRO A 10 16.65 31.68 23.92
CA PRO A 10 15.42 31.46 24.70
C PRO A 10 14.89 30.03 24.51
N VAL A 11 14.38 29.40 25.58
CA VAL A 11 13.99 27.98 25.62
C VAL A 11 13.02 27.57 24.48
N HIS A 12 12.14 28.49 24.06
CA HIS A 12 11.23 28.29 22.93
C HIS A 12 11.93 28.09 21.57
N SER A 13 13.10 28.70 21.35
CA SER A 13 13.83 28.68 20.08
C SER A 13 14.70 27.41 19.92
N GLN A 14 15.19 26.86 21.05
CA GLN A 14 15.85 25.55 21.09
C GLN A 14 14.90 24.40 20.69
N GLY A 15 13.63 24.47 21.12
CA GLY A 15 12.59 23.49 20.78
C GLY A 15 12.26 23.44 19.28
N LEU A 16 12.26 24.60 18.61
CA LEU A 16 11.96 24.74 17.18
C LEU A 16 12.99 24.02 16.29
N CYS A 17 14.27 24.33 16.50
CA CYS A 17 15.40 23.70 15.81
C CYS A 17 15.43 22.20 16.07
N HIS A 18 15.13 21.76 17.30
CA HIS A 18 15.10 20.33 17.63
C HIS A 18 14.12 19.53 16.76
N VAL A 19 12.93 20.08 16.49
CA VAL A 19 11.93 19.41 15.64
C VAL A 19 12.32 19.48 14.16
N ALA A 20 12.75 20.65 13.67
CA ALA A 20 13.17 20.83 12.28
C ALA A 20 14.39 19.97 11.90
N ARG A 21 15.35 19.80 12.82
CA ARG A 21 16.55 18.96 12.65
C ARG A 21 16.25 17.48 12.39
N ARG A 22 15.03 17.03 12.73
CA ARG A 22 14.57 15.66 12.37
C ARG A 22 14.33 15.49 10.88
N PHE A 23 13.96 16.57 10.18
CA PHE A 23 13.78 16.59 8.75
C PHE A 23 15.07 16.98 8.03
N PHE A 24 15.74 18.02 8.55
CA PHE A 24 16.96 18.59 7.97
C PHE A 24 18.03 18.75 9.06
N PRO A 25 19.04 17.86 9.17
CA PRO A 25 20.00 17.88 10.28
C PRO A 25 20.71 19.22 10.51
N SER A 26 20.89 20.02 9.45
CA SER A 26 21.52 21.35 9.50
C SER A 26 20.55 22.50 9.81
N ALA A 27 19.29 22.22 10.16
CA ALA A 27 18.30 23.27 10.38
C ALA A 27 18.73 24.16 11.55
N ILE A 28 18.77 25.46 11.30
CA ILE A 28 19.09 26.51 12.27
C ILE A 28 18.11 27.66 12.11
N LEU A 29 17.98 28.49 13.15
CA LEU A 29 17.21 29.73 13.07
C LEU A 29 17.85 30.64 12.03
N PHE A 30 17.01 31.43 11.35
CA PHE A 30 17.52 32.35 10.35
C PHE A 30 18.46 33.41 10.95
N GLU A 31 18.20 33.92 12.15
CA GLU A 31 19.11 34.84 12.85
C GLU A 31 20.50 34.23 13.09
N GLN A 32 20.56 32.97 13.53
CA GLN A 32 21.82 32.25 13.73
C GLN A 32 22.58 32.08 12.40
N TYR A 33 21.85 31.93 11.28
CA TYR A 33 22.47 31.89 9.97
C TYR A 33 23.04 33.24 9.56
N VAL A 34 22.39 34.36 9.92
CA VAL A 34 22.91 35.71 9.65
C VAL A 34 24.20 35.97 10.43
N GLU A 35 24.35 35.47 11.66
CA GLU A 35 25.63 35.54 12.37
C GLU A 35 26.75 34.80 11.63
N ILE A 36 26.44 33.65 11.01
CA ILE A 36 27.39 32.90 10.17
C ILE A 36 27.73 33.70 8.91
N LEU A 37 26.74 34.36 8.29
CA LEU A 37 26.95 35.22 7.13
C LEU A 37 27.82 36.42 7.48
N ASN A 38 27.55 37.11 8.58
CA ASN A 38 28.33 38.28 9.03
C ASN A 38 29.81 37.91 9.24
N LYS A 39 30.08 36.73 9.81
CA LYS A 39 31.44 36.20 9.95
C LYS A 39 32.09 35.80 8.63
N SER A 40 31.32 35.28 7.68
CA SER A 40 31.84 34.77 6.40
C SER A 40 32.05 35.88 5.36
N LEU A 41 31.26 36.95 5.44
CA LEU A 41 31.26 38.08 4.50
C LEU A 41 31.96 39.32 5.05
N SER A 42 32.32 39.34 6.34
CA SER A 42 32.83 40.53 7.03
C SER A 42 31.89 41.75 6.92
N VAL A 43 30.59 41.51 6.91
CA VAL A 43 29.53 42.55 6.85
C VAL A 43 28.68 42.50 8.12
N LYS A 44 28.17 43.64 8.60
CA LYS A 44 27.22 43.70 9.72
C LYS A 44 25.79 43.82 9.19
N ILE A 45 25.13 42.69 8.96
CA ILE A 45 23.70 42.66 8.62
C ILE A 45 22.88 42.77 9.91
N GLU A 46 22.17 43.88 10.07
CA GLU A 46 21.21 44.07 11.18
C GLU A 46 19.81 43.61 10.77
N MET A 47 19.31 42.61 11.48
CA MET A 47 18.06 41.93 11.12
C MET A 47 16.79 42.57 11.68
N ARG A 48 16.91 43.37 12.75
CA ARG A 48 15.77 43.99 13.43
C ARG A 48 16.04 45.47 13.66
N ALA A 49 15.02 46.28 13.42
CA ALA A 49 14.94 47.69 13.77
C ALA A 49 13.68 47.95 14.62
N SER A 50 13.71 49.00 15.45
CA SER A 50 12.56 49.42 16.28
C SER A 50 11.33 49.79 15.45
N SER A 51 11.53 50.20 14.19
CA SER A 51 10.47 50.56 13.23
C SER A 51 9.92 49.37 12.43
N ASP A 52 10.41 48.14 12.64
CA ASP A 52 9.99 47.00 11.83
C ASP A 52 8.55 46.56 12.15
N PRO A 53 7.74 46.22 11.12
CA PRO A 53 6.37 45.80 11.33
C PRO A 53 6.29 44.48 12.12
N PRO A 54 5.27 44.29 12.97
CA PRO A 54 5.10 43.05 13.75
C PRO A 54 5.07 41.77 12.91
N SER A 55 4.60 41.86 11.66
CA SER A 55 4.59 40.74 10.71
C SER A 55 5.99 40.28 10.28
N TYR A 56 6.96 41.21 10.19
CA TYR A 56 8.35 40.89 9.89
C TYR A 56 9.06 40.29 11.10
N ASN A 57 8.89 40.88 12.28
CA ASN A 57 9.43 40.32 13.53
C ASN A 57 8.96 38.88 13.75
N ARG A 58 7.65 38.62 13.56
CA ARG A 58 7.10 37.25 13.61
C ARG A 58 7.67 36.31 12.55
N LEU A 59 7.96 36.80 11.34
CA LEU A 59 8.60 36.00 10.30
C LEU A 59 9.96 35.52 10.78
N ILE A 60 10.78 36.42 11.31
CA ILE A 60 12.13 36.11 11.79
C ILE A 60 12.10 35.10 12.94
N ASP A 61 11.17 35.26 13.89
CA ASP A 61 10.96 34.31 15.00
C ASP A 61 10.60 32.88 14.52
N CYS A 62 9.98 32.77 13.34
CA CYS A 62 9.42 31.53 12.82
C CYS A 62 10.22 30.93 11.66
N LEU A 63 11.24 31.63 11.13
CA LEU A 63 11.97 31.24 9.93
C LEU A 63 13.22 30.43 10.29
N LEU A 64 13.31 29.24 9.71
CA LEU A 64 14.52 28.44 9.72
C LEU A 64 15.08 28.28 8.32
N VAL A 65 16.39 28.02 8.26
CA VAL A 65 17.09 27.66 7.04
C VAL A 65 17.85 26.35 7.24
N ALA A 66 17.91 25.54 6.19
CA ALA A 66 18.70 24.32 6.16
C ALA A 66 19.42 24.15 4.82
N PHE A 67 20.61 23.55 4.85
CA PHE A 67 21.42 23.26 3.68
C PHE A 67 21.80 21.77 3.64
N PRO A 68 21.94 21.16 2.45
CA PRO A 68 22.34 19.75 2.35
C PRO A 68 23.75 19.47 2.90
N PHE A 69 24.64 20.46 2.80
CA PHE A 69 26.02 20.45 3.27
C PHE A 69 26.33 21.82 3.89
N ASN A 70 27.46 21.95 4.61
CA ASN A 70 27.89 23.12 5.41
C ASN A 70 27.20 24.45 5.06
N PRO A 71 26.53 25.15 6.00
CA PRO A 71 25.80 26.39 5.73
C PRO A 71 26.70 27.59 5.36
N THR A 72 27.99 27.38 5.09
CA THR A 72 28.90 28.45 4.68
C THR A 72 28.53 28.97 3.30
N PHE A 73 28.31 30.28 3.21
CA PHE A 73 28.20 30.98 1.95
C PHE A 73 29.59 30.99 1.26
N PRO A 74 29.69 30.79 -0.07
CA PRO A 74 31.00 30.73 -0.73
C PRO A 74 31.72 32.09 -0.60
N ALA A 75 32.93 32.09 -0.04
CA ALA A 75 33.74 33.31 0.12
C ALA A 75 34.01 34.03 -1.22
N ASN A 76 34.01 33.27 -2.33
CA ASN A 76 34.29 33.76 -3.68
C ASN A 76 33.05 34.35 -4.38
N ALA A 77 31.86 34.26 -3.77
CA ALA A 77 30.68 34.95 -4.26
C ALA A 77 30.74 36.37 -3.71
N SER A 78 31.24 37.31 -4.52
CA SER A 78 31.24 38.73 -4.16
C SER A 78 29.85 39.12 -3.67
N ALA A 79 29.78 39.71 -2.47
CA ALA A 79 28.61 40.45 -2.02
C ALA A 79 28.50 41.68 -2.93
N GLY A 80 27.96 41.47 -4.13
CA GLY A 80 27.74 42.53 -5.09
C GLY A 80 26.86 43.60 -4.46
N VAL A 81 27.28 44.85 -4.65
CA VAL A 81 26.56 46.09 -4.31
C VAL A 81 25.05 45.90 -4.48
N PRO A 82 24.21 46.40 -3.56
CA PRO A 82 22.76 46.37 -3.76
C PRO A 82 22.42 47.04 -5.09
N LEU A 83 22.10 46.25 -6.10
CA LEU A 83 21.47 46.76 -7.31
C LEU A 83 20.10 47.28 -6.90
N ASN A 84 19.95 48.60 -6.89
CA ASN A 84 18.66 49.26 -6.82
C ASN A 84 17.77 48.67 -7.93
N GLY A 85 16.62 48.11 -7.56
CA GLY A 85 15.60 47.66 -8.51
C GLY A 85 15.38 46.15 -8.67
N VAL A 86 16.20 45.26 -8.09
CA VAL A 86 15.93 43.80 -8.17
C VAL A 86 14.77 43.42 -7.23
N THR A 87 13.65 43.00 -7.81
CA THR A 87 12.48 42.58 -7.04
C THR A 87 12.55 41.10 -6.65
N MET A 88 11.75 40.68 -5.67
CA MET A 88 11.58 39.27 -5.35
C MET A 88 11.06 38.46 -6.55
N ASP A 89 10.27 39.07 -7.42
CA ASP A 89 9.72 38.42 -8.60
C ASP A 89 10.80 38.11 -9.64
N ASP A 90 11.75 39.02 -9.85
CA ASP A 90 12.90 38.81 -10.72
C ASP A 90 13.76 37.64 -10.24
N LEU A 91 14.00 37.58 -8.92
CA LEU A 91 14.73 36.48 -8.29
C LEU A 91 14.01 35.13 -8.46
N LEU A 92 12.70 35.09 -8.22
CA LEU A 92 11.91 33.87 -8.36
C LEU A 92 11.89 33.39 -9.81
N ALA A 93 11.65 34.28 -10.78
CA ALA A 93 11.68 33.97 -12.20
C ALA A 93 13.03 33.36 -12.61
N HIS A 94 14.13 33.98 -12.18
CA HIS A 94 15.48 33.49 -12.46
C HIS A 94 15.77 32.12 -11.84
N VAL A 95 15.45 31.93 -10.56
CA VAL A 95 15.66 30.66 -9.84
C VAL A 95 14.84 29.52 -10.45
N ILE A 96 13.57 29.79 -10.79
CA ILE A 96 12.66 28.82 -11.40
C ILE A 96 13.16 28.45 -12.80
N GLY A 97 13.44 29.45 -13.64
CA GLY A 97 13.94 29.24 -15.01
C GLY A 97 15.25 28.47 -15.04
N ALA A 98 16.23 28.86 -14.22
CA ALA A 98 17.52 28.17 -14.12
C ALA A 98 17.35 26.72 -13.64
N SER A 99 16.46 26.48 -12.68
CA SER A 99 16.19 25.13 -12.14
C SER A 99 15.46 24.23 -13.15
N LEU A 100 14.49 24.76 -13.91
CA LEU A 100 13.78 24.04 -14.97
C LEU A 100 14.69 23.68 -16.14
N ARG A 101 15.51 24.63 -16.61
CA ARG A 101 16.49 24.38 -17.69
C ARG A 101 17.51 23.31 -17.31
N LYS A 102 18.02 23.36 -16.06
CA LYS A 102 18.91 22.31 -15.51
C LYS A 102 18.24 20.93 -15.43
N HIS A 103 16.92 20.88 -15.27
CA HIS A 103 16.17 19.64 -15.30
C HIS A 103 16.02 19.09 -16.73
N ASN A 104 15.74 19.96 -17.72
CA ASN A 104 15.56 19.58 -19.12
C ASN A 104 16.88 19.19 -19.82
N GLN A 105 18.00 19.87 -19.57
CA GLN A 105 19.30 19.55 -20.19
C GLN A 105 19.87 18.18 -19.76
N ARG A 106 19.44 17.66 -18.60
CA ARG A 106 19.85 16.34 -18.12
C ARG A 106 18.85 15.28 -18.57
N ASN A 107 18.99 14.79 -19.81
CA ASN A 107 18.20 13.70 -20.41
C ASN A 107 17.59 12.74 -19.37
N SER A 108 16.31 13.00 -19.05
CA SER A 108 15.30 12.20 -18.34
C SER A 108 15.72 10.97 -17.50
N SER A 109 16.58 11.13 -16.49
CA SER A 109 16.80 10.09 -15.46
C SER A 109 16.78 10.57 -14.00
N LEU A 110 16.77 11.88 -13.76
CA LEU A 110 16.57 12.44 -12.42
C LEU A 110 15.09 12.42 -12.07
N LYS A 111 14.74 11.80 -10.93
CA LYS A 111 13.34 11.68 -10.49
C LYS A 111 12.80 13.08 -10.14
N PRO A 112 11.48 13.34 -10.28
CA PRO A 112 10.82 14.60 -9.86
C PRO A 112 11.16 15.04 -8.42
N GLU A 113 11.58 14.09 -7.61
CA GLU A 113 11.98 14.23 -6.21
C GLU A 113 13.28 15.04 -6.00
N GLN A 114 13.99 15.39 -7.07
CA GLN A 114 15.22 16.21 -7.04
C GLN A 114 15.03 17.62 -7.60
N ALA A 115 13.82 17.97 -8.06
CA ALA A 115 13.50 19.32 -8.51
C ALA A 115 13.32 20.26 -7.30
N ASN A 116 13.68 21.53 -7.50
CA ASN A 116 13.40 22.60 -6.54
C ASN A 116 11.88 22.79 -6.44
N ILE A 117 11.36 22.92 -5.23
CA ILE A 117 9.93 23.12 -4.95
C ILE A 117 9.38 24.35 -5.66
N LEU A 118 10.19 25.38 -5.86
CA LEU A 118 9.79 26.60 -6.56
C LEU A 118 9.40 26.34 -8.02
N CYS A 119 9.91 25.25 -8.64
CA CYS A 119 9.51 24.85 -9.99
C CYS A 119 8.12 24.22 -10.06
N MET A 120 7.52 23.86 -8.91
CA MET A 120 6.19 23.24 -8.87
C MET A 120 5.16 24.28 -9.32
N GLY A 121 4.39 23.95 -10.36
CA GLY A 121 3.42 24.86 -10.95
C GLY A 121 3.95 25.72 -12.09
N PHE A 122 5.17 25.47 -12.60
CA PHE A 122 5.74 26.20 -13.74
C PHE A 122 6.20 25.25 -14.85
N SER A 123 6.13 25.70 -16.10
CA SER A 123 6.81 25.07 -17.25
C SER A 123 7.54 26.10 -18.10
N LEU A 124 8.47 25.64 -18.92
CA LEU A 124 9.02 26.46 -20.00
C LEU A 124 7.97 26.59 -21.11
N SER A 125 7.79 27.79 -21.65
CA SER A 125 7.00 28.04 -22.87
C SER A 125 7.54 27.20 -24.03
N GLU A 126 6.64 26.71 -24.90
CA GLU A 126 7.01 25.92 -26.10
C GLU A 126 7.35 26.81 -27.31
N GLU A 127 7.07 28.11 -27.24
CA GLU A 127 7.34 29.08 -28.30
C GLU A 127 8.47 30.06 -27.90
N ASP A 128 9.37 30.30 -28.86
CA ASP A 128 10.50 31.22 -28.91
C ASP A 128 11.94 30.76 -28.56
N GLY A 129 12.86 31.25 -29.41
CA GLY A 129 14.24 30.84 -29.55
C GLY A 129 15.22 31.33 -28.46
N PRO A 130 16.51 31.03 -28.61
CA PRO A 130 17.53 31.23 -27.57
C PRO A 130 17.89 32.71 -27.46
N GLY A 131 17.08 33.53 -26.77
CA GLY A 131 17.36 34.97 -26.69
C GLY A 131 16.78 35.75 -25.51
N SER A 132 15.70 35.33 -24.86
CA SER A 132 15.08 36.09 -23.76
C SER A 132 15.20 35.36 -22.43
N MET A 133 15.92 35.90 -21.44
CA MET A 133 16.08 35.24 -20.13
C MET A 133 14.88 35.41 -19.19
N PHE A 134 13.88 36.24 -19.54
CA PHE A 134 12.95 36.81 -18.55
C PHE A 134 11.45 36.72 -18.87
N ARG A 135 11.00 36.01 -19.93
CA ARG A 135 9.54 35.86 -20.24
C ARG A 135 9.04 34.44 -20.56
N ASP A 136 9.81 33.39 -20.27
CA ASP A 136 9.54 32.04 -20.81
C ASP A 136 8.79 31.07 -19.85
N LEU A 137 8.10 31.56 -18.81
CA LEU A 137 7.51 30.69 -17.78
C LEU A 137 5.98 30.68 -17.80
N ASP A 138 5.41 29.53 -18.17
CA ASP A 138 3.98 29.28 -18.04
C ASP A 138 3.59 28.95 -16.60
N VAL A 139 2.66 29.73 -16.04
CA VAL A 139 2.11 29.51 -14.70
C VAL A 139 0.94 28.53 -14.76
N ARG A 140 1.11 27.36 -14.14
CA ARG A 140 0.09 26.29 -14.07
C ARG A 140 -0.84 26.38 -12.86
N GLY A 141 -0.51 27.21 -11.86
CA GLY A 141 -1.36 27.42 -10.69
C GLY A 141 -0.71 28.23 -9.55
N PRO A 142 -1.50 28.67 -8.57
CA PRO A 142 -1.02 29.47 -7.44
C PRO A 142 -0.17 28.63 -6.48
N SER A 143 1.09 29.01 -6.29
CA SER A 143 2.02 28.34 -5.36
C SER A 143 2.03 29.04 -4.00
N ALA A 144 1.69 28.32 -2.93
CA ALA A 144 1.75 28.86 -1.58
C ALA A 144 3.15 29.33 -1.19
N SER A 145 4.18 28.61 -1.63
CA SER A 145 5.58 29.00 -1.41
C SER A 145 5.89 30.38 -2.02
N ILE A 146 5.45 30.61 -3.25
CA ILE A 146 5.66 31.89 -3.95
C ILE A 146 4.85 33.01 -3.30
N GLN A 147 3.59 32.76 -2.96
CA GLN A 147 2.76 33.73 -2.25
C GLN A 147 3.40 34.16 -0.92
N GLN A 148 3.96 33.22 -0.14
CA GLN A 148 4.67 33.55 1.09
C GLN A 148 5.95 34.37 0.84
N LEU A 149 6.75 33.99 -0.17
CA LEU A 149 7.97 34.72 -0.53
C LEU A 149 7.69 36.13 -1.07
N ARG A 150 6.48 36.40 -1.60
CA ARG A 150 6.05 37.73 -2.08
C ARG A 150 5.57 38.69 -0.99
N THR A 151 5.38 38.22 0.24
CA THR A 151 4.86 39.05 1.34
C THR A 151 5.77 40.23 1.67
N ARG A 152 5.21 41.32 2.22
CA ARG A 152 5.98 42.50 2.67
C ARG A 152 7.14 42.13 3.60
N ALA A 153 6.95 41.16 4.48
CA ALA A 153 7.99 40.67 5.39
C ALA A 153 9.20 40.07 4.64
N PHE A 154 8.97 39.27 3.60
CA PHE A 154 10.07 38.74 2.78
C PHE A 154 10.73 39.79 1.87
N ARG A 155 10.01 40.87 1.49
CA ARG A 155 10.62 42.01 0.80
C ARG A 155 11.57 42.80 1.72
N ILE A 156 11.18 43.02 2.98
CA ILE A 156 12.06 43.59 4.00
C ILE A 156 13.27 42.66 4.23
N LEU A 157 13.03 41.34 4.30
CA LEU A 157 14.13 40.39 4.44
C LEU A 157 15.13 40.48 3.27
N LEU A 158 14.62 40.57 2.04
CA LEU A 158 15.44 40.74 0.83
C LEU A 158 16.27 42.03 0.88
N SER A 159 15.69 43.15 1.33
CA SER A 159 16.43 44.42 1.44
C SER A 159 17.52 44.38 2.52
N ARG A 160 17.38 43.54 3.56
CA ARG A 160 18.39 43.37 4.61
C ARG A 160 19.56 42.46 4.20
N ILE A 161 19.28 41.30 3.60
CA ILE A 161 20.33 40.30 3.30
C ILE A 161 20.91 40.42 1.89
N GLY A 162 20.25 41.18 1.02
CA GLY A 162 20.63 41.35 -0.38
C GLY A 162 20.19 40.21 -1.30
N HIS A 163 20.09 40.53 -2.59
CA HIS A 163 19.57 39.63 -3.62
C HIS A 163 20.49 38.42 -3.90
N VAL A 164 21.82 38.57 -3.75
CA VAL A 164 22.80 37.48 -3.96
C VAL A 164 22.62 36.38 -2.91
N VAL A 165 22.54 36.76 -1.64
CA VAL A 165 22.32 35.82 -0.52
C VAL A 165 20.96 35.16 -0.63
N MET A 166 19.90 35.94 -0.89
CA MET A 166 18.55 35.40 -1.09
C MET A 166 18.52 34.36 -2.22
N ARG A 167 19.10 34.68 -3.39
CA ARG A 167 19.18 33.78 -4.54
C ARG A 167 19.91 32.48 -4.18
N TYR A 168 21.03 32.57 -3.47
CA TYR A 168 21.78 31.38 -3.04
C TYR A 168 20.95 30.46 -2.16
N ILE A 169 20.24 31.01 -1.17
CA ILE A 169 19.37 30.23 -0.30
C ILE A 169 18.23 29.58 -1.11
N LEU A 170 17.59 30.31 -2.02
CA LEU A 170 16.51 29.76 -2.85
C LEU A 170 16.97 28.64 -3.79
N MET A 171 18.23 28.68 -4.24
CA MET A 171 18.83 27.67 -5.14
C MET A 171 19.40 26.45 -4.40
N HIS A 172 20.04 26.66 -3.25
CA HIS A 172 20.88 25.65 -2.59
C HIS A 172 20.42 25.31 -1.17
N GLY A 173 19.66 26.18 -0.53
CA GLY A 173 19.09 26.01 0.79
C GLY A 173 17.62 25.60 0.78
N THR A 174 17.03 25.56 1.96
CA THR A 174 15.63 25.26 2.20
C THR A 174 15.12 26.18 3.30
N PHE A 175 14.19 27.06 2.95
CA PHE A 175 13.42 27.82 3.92
C PHE A 175 12.31 26.95 4.52
N ILE A 176 12.23 26.97 5.84
CA ILE A 176 11.23 26.25 6.62
C ILE A 176 10.54 27.28 7.52
N LEU A 177 9.25 27.49 7.30
CA LEU A 177 8.45 28.45 8.04
C LEU A 177 7.59 27.73 9.08
N ARG A 178 7.63 28.15 10.35
CA ARG A 178 6.65 27.73 11.36
C ARG A 178 5.31 28.42 11.13
N VAL A 179 4.22 27.67 11.22
CA VAL A 179 2.87 28.12 10.81
C VAL A 179 1.87 28.20 11.97
N ASP A 180 2.16 27.66 13.16
CA ASP A 180 1.26 27.67 14.33
C ASP A 180 1.34 28.97 15.15
N GLU A 181 0.18 29.55 15.48
CA GLU A 181 0.02 30.92 16.03
C GLU A 181 0.21 31.08 17.55
N LYS A 182 0.44 30.01 18.34
CA LYS A 182 0.55 30.13 19.81
C LYS A 182 1.91 29.65 20.33
N PRO A 183 2.79 30.55 20.81
CA PRO A 183 3.64 30.24 21.96
C PRO A 183 2.71 30.13 23.18
N ARG A 184 2.77 29.01 23.92
CA ARG A 184 2.14 28.97 25.25
C ARG A 184 3.19 29.45 26.24
N ASP A 185 3.01 30.67 26.73
CA ASP A 185 3.77 31.23 27.85
C ASP A 185 3.24 30.60 29.15
N SER A 186 3.82 29.48 29.56
CA SER A 186 3.74 28.93 30.92
C SER A 186 4.56 27.65 30.98
N LEU A 187 5.85 27.80 31.33
CA LEU A 187 6.69 26.68 31.76
C LEU A 187 6.33 26.37 33.21
N SER A 188 5.64 25.25 33.45
CA SER A 188 5.47 24.71 34.80
C SER A 188 6.70 23.88 35.14
N LYS A 189 7.56 24.37 36.06
CA LYS A 189 8.75 23.64 36.52
C LYS A 189 8.38 22.18 36.89
N GLY A 190 8.94 21.20 36.17
CA GLY A 190 8.87 19.78 36.55
C GLY A 190 8.37 18.78 35.50
N LYS A 191 7.92 19.19 34.31
CA LYS A 191 7.47 18.26 33.26
C LYS A 191 8.52 18.02 32.17
N ARG A 192 8.45 16.85 31.51
CA ARG A 192 9.43 16.46 30.48
C ARG A 192 9.20 17.29 29.20
N ILE A 193 10.28 17.73 28.52
CA ILE A 193 10.27 18.62 27.34
C ILE A 193 9.22 18.27 26.25
N TYR A 194 8.89 16.99 26.07
CA TYR A 194 7.89 16.53 25.08
C TYR A 194 6.43 16.62 25.53
N GLU A 195 6.17 16.90 26.81
CA GLU A 195 4.84 17.11 27.38
C GLU A 195 4.40 18.58 27.33
N GLU A 196 5.36 19.52 27.30
CA GLU A 196 5.08 20.97 27.34
C GLU A 196 4.97 21.65 25.96
N TYR A 197 5.69 21.17 24.93
CA TYR A 197 5.60 21.76 23.60
C TYR A 197 4.57 21.02 22.71
N PRO A 198 3.42 21.64 22.35
CA PRO A 198 2.66 21.13 21.21
C PRO A 198 3.56 21.21 19.98
N PRO A 199 3.78 20.10 19.25
CA PRO A 199 4.86 20.11 18.27
C PRO A 199 4.51 21.02 17.09
N SER A 200 5.38 21.99 16.82
CA SER A 200 5.21 23.02 15.80
C SER A 200 4.99 22.43 14.41
N VAL A 201 4.26 23.15 13.56
CA VAL A 201 3.96 22.74 12.19
C VAL A 201 4.76 23.60 11.22
N PHE A 202 5.40 22.94 10.26
CA PHE A 202 6.33 23.58 9.35
C PHE A 202 5.83 23.54 7.91
N LEU A 203 6.06 24.62 7.16
CA LEU A 203 5.87 24.72 5.71
C LEU A 203 7.24 24.82 5.04
N GLN A 204 7.53 23.94 4.08
CA GLN A 204 8.73 24.04 3.25
C GLN A 204 8.49 24.99 2.07
N LEU A 205 9.23 26.09 1.98
CA LEU A 205 9.04 27.10 0.94
C LEU A 205 9.88 26.83 -0.31
N CYS A 206 11.14 26.41 -0.16
CA CYS A 206 12.06 26.15 -1.28
C CYS A 206 12.95 24.93 -1.06
N GLY A 207 13.84 24.64 -2.01
CA GLY A 207 14.80 23.54 -1.94
C GLY A 207 14.25 22.22 -2.51
N PRO A 208 14.94 21.09 -2.30
CA PRO A 208 14.54 19.83 -2.90
C PRO A 208 13.20 19.34 -2.34
N SER A 209 12.36 18.76 -3.20
CA SER A 209 11.08 18.18 -2.79
C SER A 209 11.21 16.94 -1.88
N SER A 210 12.41 16.37 -1.75
CA SER A 210 12.80 15.36 -0.76
C SER A 210 13.73 15.92 0.33
N THR A 211 13.64 15.41 1.55
CA THR A 211 14.51 15.87 2.64
C THR A 211 15.97 15.40 2.44
N PRO A 212 16.99 16.11 2.96
CA PRO A 212 18.39 15.70 2.85
C PRO A 212 18.65 14.31 3.44
N ASN A 213 17.96 13.92 4.51
CA ASN A 213 18.06 12.58 5.07
C ASN A 213 17.64 11.47 4.07
N ASP A 214 16.67 11.75 3.20
CA ASP A 214 16.28 10.83 2.13
C ASP A 214 17.33 10.81 1.02
N ALA A 215 17.85 11.99 0.65
CA ALA A 215 18.89 12.12 -0.35
C ALA A 215 20.19 11.44 0.09
N ILE A 216 20.62 11.60 1.34
CA ILE A 216 21.81 10.96 1.93
C ILE A 216 21.61 9.45 2.03
N LYS A 217 20.44 8.95 2.47
CA LYS A 217 20.18 7.49 2.45
C LYS A 217 20.24 6.91 1.05
N ARG A 218 19.77 7.65 0.04
CA ARG A 218 19.88 7.26 -1.37
C ARG A 218 21.29 7.42 -1.91
N LYS A 219 22.04 8.41 -1.44
CA LYS A 219 23.41 8.71 -1.85
C LYS A 219 24.41 7.74 -1.24
N GLN A 220 24.24 7.34 0.02
CA GLN A 220 24.96 6.20 0.64
C GLN A 220 24.57 4.84 0.05
N LEU A 221 23.40 4.75 -0.59
CA LEU A 221 23.06 3.60 -1.44
C LEU A 221 23.71 3.69 -2.83
N SER A 222 24.19 4.86 -3.25
CA SER A 222 24.75 5.12 -4.58
C SER A 222 26.27 5.34 -4.63
N ASP A 223 26.91 5.82 -3.56
CA ASP A 223 28.35 6.05 -3.47
C ASP A 223 29.04 4.82 -2.85
N GLY A 224 30.02 4.29 -3.58
CA GLY A 224 30.86 3.18 -3.16
C GLY A 224 30.42 1.80 -3.66
N GLY A 225 30.45 1.57 -4.98
CA GLY A 225 30.55 0.20 -5.54
C GLY A 225 29.38 -0.35 -6.37
N LYS A 226 28.34 0.45 -6.68
CA LYS A 226 27.08 -0.10 -7.26
C LYS A 226 26.63 0.40 -8.62
N ARG A 227 27.46 1.10 -9.41
CA ARG A 227 27.13 1.36 -10.82
C ARG A 227 27.24 0.14 -11.73
N LEU A 228 27.99 -0.90 -11.35
CA LEU A 228 27.90 -2.24 -11.96
C LEU A 228 26.68 -3.05 -11.47
N SER A 229 25.88 -2.52 -10.52
CA SER A 229 24.70 -3.21 -9.98
C SER A 229 23.37 -2.77 -10.60
N ALA A 230 23.35 -1.74 -11.46
CA ALA A 230 22.13 -1.38 -12.21
C ALA A 230 21.70 -2.52 -13.16
N THR A 231 22.64 -3.36 -13.59
CA THR A 231 22.37 -4.60 -14.35
C THR A 231 21.65 -5.67 -13.50
N VAL A 232 21.75 -5.62 -12.17
CA VAL A 232 21.17 -6.59 -11.22
C VAL A 232 19.66 -6.45 -11.08
N GLY A 233 19.07 -5.31 -11.48
CA GLY A 233 17.61 -5.16 -11.55
C GLY A 233 16.92 -6.12 -12.53
N SER A 234 17.68 -6.66 -13.50
CA SER A 234 17.17 -7.56 -14.54
C SER A 234 17.02 -9.03 -14.09
N GLU A 235 17.65 -9.43 -12.97
CA GLU A 235 17.83 -10.84 -12.56
C GLU A 235 16.77 -11.33 -11.53
N ILE A 236 15.88 -10.45 -11.08
CA ILE A 236 14.87 -10.76 -10.06
C ILE A 236 13.62 -11.36 -10.71
N VAL A 237 13.31 -12.62 -10.44
CA VAL A 237 12.06 -13.27 -10.87
C VAL A 237 10.96 -12.93 -9.86
N ILE A 238 9.77 -12.52 -10.32
CA ILE A 238 8.68 -12.11 -9.43
C ILE A 238 7.52 -13.09 -9.55
N LYS A 239 7.01 -13.56 -8.42
CA LYS A 239 5.86 -14.49 -8.36
C LYS A 239 4.61 -13.95 -9.08
N ARG A 240 4.46 -12.62 -9.15
CA ARG A 240 3.42 -11.94 -9.92
C ARG A 240 3.33 -12.39 -11.38
N ASP A 241 4.43 -12.87 -11.97
CA ASP A 241 4.44 -13.24 -13.38
C ASP A 241 3.65 -14.50 -13.70
N VAL A 242 3.37 -15.34 -12.68
CA VAL A 242 2.52 -16.54 -12.82
C VAL A 242 1.06 -16.31 -12.39
N LEU A 243 0.77 -15.27 -11.61
CA LEU A 243 -0.54 -15.06 -11.01
C LEU A 243 -1.57 -14.48 -12.00
N TYR A 244 -2.78 -15.05 -11.99
CA TYR A 244 -3.95 -14.62 -12.77
C TYR A 244 -3.74 -14.58 -14.29
N ARG A 245 -2.81 -15.39 -14.79
CA ARG A 245 -2.52 -15.44 -16.22
C ARG A 245 -3.57 -16.26 -16.95
N THR A 246 -3.89 -15.82 -18.16
CA THR A 246 -4.67 -16.57 -19.14
C THR A 246 -3.80 -16.70 -20.38
N PRO A 247 -3.61 -17.91 -20.94
CA PRO A 247 -2.70 -18.11 -22.04
C PRO A 247 -3.17 -17.41 -23.32
N PRO A 248 -2.26 -16.89 -24.16
CA PRO A 248 -2.61 -16.21 -25.42
C PRO A 248 -3.42 -17.10 -26.39
N SER A 249 -3.21 -18.41 -26.35
CA SER A 249 -3.90 -19.40 -27.20
C SER A 249 -5.39 -19.53 -26.89
N ALA A 250 -5.86 -19.11 -25.71
CA ALA A 250 -7.28 -19.09 -25.38
C ALA A 250 -8.10 -18.13 -26.28
N HIS A 251 -7.46 -17.16 -26.94
CA HIS A 251 -8.12 -16.20 -27.83
C HIS A 251 -8.22 -16.67 -29.29
N ARG A 252 -7.60 -17.81 -29.65
CA ARG A 252 -7.46 -18.31 -31.04
C ARG A 252 -8.23 -19.60 -31.35
N PHE A 253 -8.96 -20.17 -30.40
CA PHE A 253 -9.86 -21.29 -30.70
C PHE A 253 -11.07 -20.75 -31.46
N LYS A 254 -10.96 -20.74 -32.79
CA LYS A 254 -12.09 -20.70 -33.71
C LYS A 254 -12.64 -22.13 -33.81
N ASN A 255 -13.95 -22.26 -33.62
CA ASN A 255 -14.81 -23.31 -34.17
C ASN A 255 -14.47 -24.77 -33.76
N SER A 256 -15.01 -25.25 -32.64
CA SER A 256 -15.44 -26.67 -32.47
C SER A 256 -15.96 -26.92 -31.05
N TRP A 257 -17.22 -27.36 -30.96
CA TRP A 257 -17.88 -27.83 -29.73
C TRP A 257 -17.61 -29.33 -29.51
N GLY A 258 -16.33 -29.72 -29.45
CA GLY A 258 -15.92 -31.08 -29.09
C GLY A 258 -15.60 -31.22 -27.59
N PRO A 259 -15.67 -32.44 -27.01
CA PRO A 259 -15.43 -32.69 -25.58
C PRO A 259 -14.01 -32.28 -25.17
N LEU A 260 -13.83 -31.13 -24.50
CA LEU A 260 -12.60 -30.70 -23.80
C LEU A 260 -11.27 -31.05 -24.52
N GLN A 261 -11.22 -31.00 -25.87
CA GLN A 261 -10.06 -31.47 -26.62
C GLN A 261 -8.97 -30.40 -26.74
N SER A 262 -7.84 -30.71 -26.09
CA SER A 262 -6.47 -30.19 -26.22
C SER A 262 -6.18 -28.72 -25.86
N HIS A 263 -6.35 -28.37 -24.59
CA HIS A 263 -5.39 -27.44 -23.99
C HIS A 263 -3.99 -28.09 -24.09
N ASN A 264 -3.13 -27.68 -25.03
CA ASN A 264 -1.77 -28.22 -25.10
C ASN A 264 -0.92 -27.61 -23.97
N PRO A 265 -0.52 -28.38 -22.93
CA PRO A 265 0.31 -27.88 -21.85
C PRO A 265 1.75 -27.68 -22.33
N GLY A 266 2.53 -26.87 -21.62
CA GLY A 266 3.94 -26.62 -21.96
C GLY A 266 4.20 -25.24 -22.54
N LEU A 267 4.98 -25.15 -23.62
CA LEU A 267 5.36 -23.87 -24.22
C LEU A 267 4.33 -23.41 -25.27
N PRO A 268 3.97 -22.11 -25.32
CA PRO A 268 3.10 -21.59 -26.38
C PRO A 268 3.66 -21.83 -27.78
N SER A 269 2.82 -22.02 -28.79
CA SER A 269 3.27 -22.17 -30.20
C SER A 269 4.04 -20.95 -30.72
N THR A 270 3.83 -19.77 -30.13
CA THR A 270 4.58 -18.55 -30.46
C THR A 270 5.97 -18.50 -29.84
N HIS A 271 6.30 -19.44 -28.95
CA HIS A 271 7.56 -19.47 -28.20
C HIS A 271 8.74 -19.82 -29.10
N HIS A 272 9.91 -19.22 -28.85
CA HIS A 272 11.10 -19.42 -29.70
C HIS A 272 11.57 -20.89 -29.76
N LEU A 273 11.52 -21.62 -28.64
CA LEU A 273 11.85 -23.05 -28.60
C LEU A 273 10.88 -23.95 -29.38
N GLN A 274 9.67 -23.46 -29.70
CA GLN A 274 8.71 -24.19 -30.53
C GLN A 274 8.81 -23.78 -32.01
N ARG A 275 9.22 -22.54 -32.30
CA ARG A 275 9.31 -21.99 -33.65
C ARG A 275 10.61 -22.30 -34.38
N PHE A 276 11.73 -22.38 -33.66
CA PHE A 276 13.03 -22.55 -34.27
C PHE A 276 13.32 -24.02 -34.58
N LYS A 277 13.80 -24.30 -35.80
CA LYS A 277 14.35 -25.60 -36.20
C LYS A 277 15.72 -25.80 -35.54
N PRO A 278 16.19 -27.04 -35.30
CA PRO A 278 17.47 -27.31 -34.66
C PRO A 278 18.66 -27.12 -35.63
N SER A 279 18.77 -25.94 -36.24
CA SER A 279 19.87 -25.56 -37.14
C SER A 279 20.92 -24.74 -36.41
N LEU A 280 22.13 -24.63 -36.98
CA LEU A 280 23.20 -23.79 -36.45
C LEU A 280 22.73 -22.33 -36.27
N LYS A 281 22.13 -21.74 -37.31
CA LYS A 281 21.61 -20.37 -37.31
C LYS A 281 20.55 -20.14 -36.22
N SER A 282 19.69 -21.12 -35.98
CA SER A 282 18.69 -21.05 -34.92
C SER A 282 19.28 -21.21 -33.51
N ALA A 283 20.30 -22.06 -33.35
CA ALA A 283 21.03 -22.21 -32.10
C ALA A 283 21.79 -20.92 -31.72
N GLU A 284 22.41 -20.28 -32.71
CA GLU A 284 23.04 -18.96 -32.56
C GLU A 284 22.03 -17.89 -32.15
N HIS A 285 20.86 -17.91 -32.76
CA HIS A 285 19.82 -16.95 -32.45
C HIS A 285 19.25 -17.15 -31.03
N LEU A 286 19.10 -18.40 -30.58
CA LEU A 286 18.71 -18.71 -29.21
C LEU A 286 19.74 -18.19 -28.19
N ILE A 287 21.05 -18.29 -28.47
CA ILE A 287 22.11 -17.72 -27.62
C ILE A 287 21.91 -16.21 -27.42
N ARG A 288 21.55 -15.48 -28.48
CA ARG A 288 21.29 -14.02 -28.39
C ARG A 288 20.08 -13.68 -27.51
N ILE A 289 19.10 -14.57 -27.43
CA ILE A 289 17.93 -14.43 -26.56
C ILE A 289 18.29 -14.75 -25.11
N ILE A 290 19.10 -15.78 -24.90
CA ILE A 290 19.55 -16.21 -23.57
C ILE A 290 20.53 -15.22 -22.96
N PHE A 291 21.48 -14.70 -23.75
CA PHE A 291 22.60 -13.85 -23.29
C PHE A 291 22.61 -12.45 -23.94
N PRO A 292 21.56 -11.63 -23.75
CA PRO A 292 21.48 -10.32 -24.38
C PRO A 292 22.61 -9.36 -23.97
N SER A 293 23.13 -9.45 -22.75
CA SER A 293 24.13 -8.51 -22.23
C SER A 293 25.47 -8.57 -22.98
N CYS A 294 25.84 -9.73 -23.50
CA CYS A 294 27.05 -9.94 -24.32
C CYS A 294 27.02 -9.15 -25.63
N HIS A 295 25.84 -8.77 -26.11
CA HIS A 295 25.66 -8.06 -27.37
C HIS A 295 25.44 -6.55 -27.17
N LEU A 296 25.23 -6.12 -25.92
CA LEU A 296 25.00 -4.71 -25.56
C LEU A 296 26.28 -4.00 -25.10
N GLN A 297 27.29 -4.73 -24.60
CA GLN A 297 28.53 -4.16 -24.07
C GLN A 297 29.40 -3.42 -25.11
N ASN A 298 29.22 -3.66 -26.41
CA ASN A 298 29.98 -3.01 -27.47
C ASN A 298 29.34 -1.71 -28.02
N ASN A 299 28.20 -1.25 -27.48
CA ASN A 299 27.51 -0.03 -27.95
C ASN A 299 27.13 0.88 -26.78
N ARG A 300 28.08 1.70 -26.29
CA ARG A 300 27.89 2.61 -25.14
C ARG A 300 26.72 3.60 -25.31
N GLY A 301 26.37 4.01 -26.54
CA GLY A 301 25.28 4.96 -26.79
C GLY A 301 23.86 4.38 -26.88
N SER A 302 23.69 3.05 -26.95
CA SER A 302 22.36 2.42 -27.16
C SER A 302 21.75 1.79 -25.89
N VAL A 303 22.54 1.73 -24.82
CA VAL A 303 22.15 1.08 -23.57
C VAL A 303 21.16 1.95 -22.80
N ASP A 304 21.29 3.28 -22.86
CA ASP A 304 20.38 4.21 -22.20
C ASP A 304 18.96 4.23 -22.84
N ASP A 305 18.84 4.06 -24.16
CA ASP A 305 17.53 3.94 -24.84
C ASP A 305 16.80 2.61 -24.55
N LEU A 306 17.55 1.53 -24.36
CA LEU A 306 17.00 0.22 -24.02
C LEU A 306 16.67 0.10 -22.53
N LEU A 307 17.47 0.76 -21.66
CA LEU A 307 17.24 0.84 -20.22
C LEU A 307 16.12 1.82 -19.88
N SER A 308 15.96 2.94 -20.58
CA SER A 308 14.82 3.86 -20.39
C SER A 308 13.48 3.16 -20.69
N CYS A 309 13.47 2.23 -21.66
CA CYS A 309 12.33 1.35 -21.94
C CYS A 309 12.08 0.27 -20.87
N ALA A 310 13.10 -0.10 -20.09
CA ALA A 310 13.01 -1.11 -19.03
C ALA A 310 12.65 -0.51 -17.66
N GLU A 311 13.11 0.71 -17.38
CA GLU A 311 12.87 1.43 -16.13
C GLU A 311 11.49 2.12 -16.08
N SER A 312 10.91 2.44 -17.24
CA SER A 312 9.56 3.01 -17.37
C SER A 312 8.44 1.95 -17.27
N GLY A 313 8.36 1.27 -16.13
CA GLY A 313 7.09 0.79 -15.57
C GLY A 313 6.52 -0.52 -16.12
N THR A 314 6.62 -1.57 -15.28
CA THR A 314 5.58 -2.60 -15.06
C THR A 314 4.77 -3.05 -16.28
N ARG A 315 5.39 -3.74 -17.25
CA ARG A 315 4.61 -4.55 -18.19
C ARG A 315 4.32 -5.95 -17.66
N ARG A 316 3.02 -6.25 -17.68
CA ARG A 316 2.43 -7.58 -17.74
C ARG A 316 2.60 -8.11 -19.17
N ILE A 317 3.06 -9.35 -19.30
CA ILE A 317 3.27 -10.16 -20.53
C ILE A 317 4.71 -10.05 -21.10
N HIS A 318 5.41 -11.18 -21.03
CA HIS A 318 6.73 -11.56 -21.58
C HIS A 318 7.73 -10.41 -21.80
N SER A 319 8.36 -9.93 -20.73
CA SER A 319 9.54 -9.07 -20.80
C SER A 319 10.76 -9.77 -21.42
N TYR A 320 10.68 -11.04 -21.78
CA TYR A 320 11.71 -11.70 -22.59
C TYR A 320 11.31 -11.73 -24.08
N ASP A 321 10.04 -11.95 -24.44
CA ASP A 321 9.61 -11.96 -25.85
C ASP A 321 9.59 -10.55 -26.48
N ILE A 322 9.21 -9.51 -25.73
CA ILE A 322 9.23 -8.13 -26.24
C ILE A 322 10.67 -7.63 -26.35
N THR A 323 11.53 -7.98 -25.40
CA THR A 323 12.94 -7.59 -25.43
C THR A 323 13.65 -8.36 -26.53
N ALA A 324 13.38 -9.64 -26.73
CA ALA A 324 13.86 -10.40 -27.88
C ALA A 324 13.32 -9.87 -29.21
N SER A 325 12.03 -9.49 -29.30
CA SER A 325 11.46 -8.94 -30.53
C SER A 325 11.93 -7.51 -30.83
N ASN A 326 12.12 -6.66 -29.82
CA ASN A 326 12.67 -5.32 -29.98
C ASN A 326 14.17 -5.38 -30.25
N LEU A 327 14.92 -6.21 -29.52
CA LEU A 327 16.31 -6.55 -29.80
C LEU A 327 16.46 -7.07 -31.23
N MET A 328 15.53 -7.91 -31.71
CA MET A 328 15.51 -8.36 -33.10
C MET A 328 15.22 -7.25 -34.11
N LYS A 329 14.34 -6.30 -33.79
CA LYS A 329 14.13 -5.11 -34.63
C LYS A 329 15.37 -4.21 -34.65
N THR A 330 16.05 -4.05 -33.52
CA THR A 330 17.31 -3.28 -33.41
C THR A 330 18.48 -3.98 -34.09
N ILE A 331 18.60 -5.31 -33.96
CA ILE A 331 19.58 -6.16 -34.65
C ILE A 331 19.35 -6.11 -36.17
N LYS A 332 18.09 -6.12 -36.63
CA LYS A 332 17.76 -5.96 -38.06
C LYS A 332 18.11 -4.56 -38.59
N LYS A 333 17.97 -3.51 -37.77
CA LYS A 333 18.28 -2.13 -38.16
C LYS A 333 19.79 -1.79 -38.16
N LYS A 334 20.60 -2.47 -37.34
CA LYS A 334 22.05 -2.25 -37.27
C LYS A 334 22.80 -3.50 -37.73
N ASN A 335 23.29 -3.51 -38.97
CA ASN A 335 24.05 -4.61 -39.60
C ASN A 335 25.33 -5.08 -38.84
N LYS A 336 25.67 -4.51 -37.67
CA LYS A 336 26.93 -4.71 -36.93
C LYS A 336 26.92 -5.79 -35.81
N LEU A 337 25.81 -6.53 -35.58
CA LEU A 337 25.70 -7.52 -34.48
C LEU A 337 25.75 -9.00 -34.93
N ARG A 338 26.61 -9.35 -35.90
CA ARG A 338 26.59 -10.69 -36.51
C ARG A 338 27.36 -11.78 -35.72
N THR A 339 28.37 -11.46 -34.92
CA THR A 339 29.25 -12.48 -34.32
C THR A 339 28.93 -12.82 -32.86
N ILE A 340 28.84 -14.12 -32.55
CA ILE A 340 28.74 -14.62 -31.16
C ILE A 340 30.12 -14.53 -30.51
N PRO A 341 30.22 -14.00 -29.26
CA PRO A 341 31.48 -13.96 -28.53
C PRO A 341 32.16 -15.32 -28.49
N HIS A 342 33.48 -15.36 -28.70
CA HIS A 342 34.24 -16.61 -28.83
C HIS A 342 33.99 -17.59 -27.66
N ARG A 343 33.92 -17.08 -26.43
CA ARG A 343 33.66 -17.87 -25.21
C ARG A 343 32.26 -18.51 -25.14
N LEU A 344 31.27 -18.00 -25.87
CA LEU A 344 29.92 -18.56 -25.91
C LEU A 344 29.71 -19.53 -27.08
N ARG A 345 30.70 -19.69 -27.97
CA ARG A 345 30.63 -20.68 -29.06
C ARG A 345 30.55 -22.11 -28.53
N THR A 346 31.12 -22.39 -27.35
CA THR A 346 30.98 -23.67 -26.63
C THR A 346 29.54 -23.99 -26.23
N PHE A 347 28.64 -22.99 -26.18
CA PHE A 347 27.22 -23.19 -25.89
C PHE A 347 26.37 -23.50 -27.14
N ILE A 348 26.93 -23.37 -28.35
CA ILE A 348 26.19 -23.64 -29.60
C ILE A 348 25.66 -25.10 -29.66
N PRO A 349 26.48 -26.14 -29.35
CA PRO A 349 25.98 -27.51 -29.31
C PRO A 349 24.84 -27.70 -28.30
N ILE A 350 24.98 -27.11 -27.10
CA ILE A 350 23.96 -27.14 -26.04
C ILE A 350 22.66 -26.48 -26.52
N SER A 351 22.77 -25.31 -27.16
CA SER A 351 21.62 -24.57 -27.70
C SER A 351 20.87 -25.38 -28.77
N ARG A 352 21.60 -26.04 -29.68
CA ARG A 352 21.03 -26.95 -30.68
C ARG A 352 20.34 -28.16 -30.05
N ASP A 353 20.93 -28.74 -29.01
CA ASP A 353 20.36 -29.86 -28.28
C ASP A 353 19.10 -29.47 -27.51
N ILE A 354 19.06 -28.28 -26.91
CA ILE A 354 17.85 -27.74 -26.27
C ILE A 354 16.73 -27.64 -27.32
N LEU A 355 17.00 -27.12 -28.53
CA LEU A 355 16.02 -27.05 -29.62
C LEU A 355 15.54 -28.44 -30.04
N ARG A 356 16.46 -29.39 -30.26
CA ARG A 356 16.13 -30.76 -30.66
C ARG A 356 15.30 -31.49 -29.59
N ARG A 357 15.71 -31.40 -28.32
CA ARG A 357 15.01 -32.05 -27.18
C ARG A 357 13.64 -31.43 -26.95
N THR A 358 13.51 -30.11 -27.00
CA THR A 358 12.23 -29.42 -26.79
C THR A 358 11.20 -29.69 -27.89
N GLN A 359 11.63 -29.95 -29.13
CA GLN A 359 10.73 -30.38 -30.21
C GLN A 359 10.15 -31.78 -29.99
N LYS A 360 10.94 -32.71 -29.41
CA LYS A 360 10.50 -34.08 -29.11
C LYS A 360 9.82 -34.21 -27.73
N HIS A 361 9.64 -33.10 -27.02
CA HIS A 361 9.25 -33.11 -25.61
C HIS A 361 7.72 -33.19 -25.42
N SER A 362 7.23 -34.22 -24.73
CA SER A 362 5.81 -34.32 -24.35
C SER A 362 5.53 -33.70 -22.98
N PHE A 363 5.22 -32.40 -22.96
CA PHE A 363 4.78 -31.70 -21.73
C PHE A 363 3.50 -32.31 -21.15
N ARG A 364 2.61 -32.81 -22.01
CA ARG A 364 1.33 -33.41 -21.59
C ARG A 364 1.52 -34.69 -20.80
N ARG A 365 2.44 -35.57 -21.23
CA ARG A 365 2.75 -36.82 -20.51
C ARG A 365 3.30 -36.53 -19.12
N LEU A 366 4.27 -35.60 -19.01
CA LEU A 366 4.84 -35.21 -17.71
C LEU A 366 3.79 -34.54 -16.81
N LEU A 367 2.91 -33.71 -17.38
CA LEU A 367 1.84 -33.07 -16.60
C LEU A 367 0.86 -34.12 -16.04
N GLY A 368 0.51 -35.12 -16.84
CA GLY A 368 -0.32 -36.25 -16.41
C GLY A 368 0.32 -37.08 -15.29
N LEU A 369 1.63 -37.34 -15.38
CA LEU A 369 2.37 -38.12 -14.39
C LEU A 369 2.51 -37.40 -13.05
N PHE A 370 2.97 -36.14 -13.05
CA PHE A 370 3.29 -35.44 -11.81
C PHE A 370 2.13 -34.65 -11.23
N CYS A 371 1.18 -34.23 -12.06
CA CYS A 371 0.06 -33.38 -11.66
C CYS A 371 -1.25 -33.90 -12.27
N PRO A 372 -1.64 -35.17 -12.04
CA PRO A 372 -2.80 -35.79 -12.69
C PRO A 372 -4.09 -35.00 -12.43
N LEU A 373 -5.03 -35.09 -13.39
CA LEU A 373 -6.39 -34.64 -13.13
C LEU A 373 -7.03 -35.62 -12.13
N PRO A 374 -7.72 -35.14 -11.08
CA PRO A 374 -8.44 -36.02 -10.17
C PRO A 374 -9.43 -36.90 -10.94
N SER A 375 -9.49 -38.20 -10.65
CA SER A 375 -10.40 -39.15 -11.31
C SER A 375 -11.85 -38.67 -11.30
N ARG A 376 -12.26 -38.14 -10.14
CA ARG A 376 -13.58 -37.58 -9.87
C ARG A 376 -13.93 -36.32 -10.67
N PHE A 377 -12.98 -35.69 -11.36
CA PHE A 377 -13.25 -34.55 -12.26
C PHE A 377 -14.11 -34.95 -13.48
N ARG A 378 -14.17 -36.25 -13.80
CA ARG A 378 -14.97 -36.79 -14.91
C ARG A 378 -16.43 -37.07 -14.54
N GLU A 379 -16.82 -36.88 -13.28
CA GLU A 379 -18.22 -37.00 -12.82
C GLU A 379 -19.04 -35.80 -13.33
N ASN A 380 -20.25 -36.04 -13.86
CA ASN A 380 -21.05 -35.01 -14.55
C ASN A 380 -21.73 -33.97 -13.63
N ASP A 381 -21.60 -34.06 -12.30
CA ASP A 381 -22.22 -33.09 -11.38
C ASP A 381 -21.37 -32.78 -10.13
N ILE A 382 -20.27 -32.08 -10.35
CA ILE A 382 -19.33 -31.73 -9.26
C ILE A 382 -19.66 -30.34 -8.73
N SER A 383 -19.97 -30.25 -7.44
CA SER A 383 -20.19 -28.96 -6.77
C SER A 383 -18.96 -28.03 -6.85
N SER A 384 -19.20 -26.72 -6.95
CA SER A 384 -18.14 -25.70 -6.96
C SER A 384 -17.21 -25.78 -5.74
N ALA A 385 -17.75 -26.14 -4.57
CA ALA A 385 -16.96 -26.32 -3.35
C ALA A 385 -15.93 -27.45 -3.50
N ARG A 386 -16.33 -28.57 -4.12
CA ARG A 386 -15.46 -29.71 -4.37
C ARG A 386 -14.40 -29.38 -5.42
N LEU A 387 -14.77 -28.72 -6.51
CA LEU A 387 -13.81 -28.26 -7.53
C LEU A 387 -12.76 -27.30 -6.97
N LEU A 388 -13.14 -26.39 -6.08
CA LEU A 388 -12.20 -25.48 -5.41
C LEU A 388 -11.23 -26.20 -4.46
N SER A 389 -11.54 -27.43 -4.04
CA SER A 389 -10.62 -28.28 -3.29
C SER A 389 -9.61 -29.02 -4.19
N MET A 390 -9.87 -29.13 -5.49
CA MET A 390 -9.05 -29.87 -6.47
C MET A 390 -7.84 -29.06 -7.01
N TYR A 391 -7.12 -28.36 -6.14
CA TYR A 391 -5.87 -27.71 -6.51
C TYR A 391 -4.68 -28.69 -6.45
N THR A 392 -3.69 -28.49 -7.30
CA THR A 392 -2.46 -29.28 -7.31
C THR A 392 -1.52 -28.81 -6.20
N ASN A 393 -0.91 -29.75 -5.48
CA ASN A 393 0.11 -29.46 -4.48
C ASN A 393 1.32 -28.74 -5.12
N PRO A 394 1.79 -27.59 -4.59
CA PRO A 394 2.96 -26.88 -5.13
C PRO A 394 4.22 -27.76 -5.29
N ARG A 395 4.42 -28.75 -4.42
CA ARG A 395 5.56 -29.69 -4.53
C ARG A 395 5.46 -30.56 -5.78
N ASN A 396 4.25 -30.97 -6.17
CA ASN A 396 4.02 -31.74 -7.39
C ASN A 396 4.24 -30.88 -8.64
N VAL A 397 3.82 -29.61 -8.60
CA VAL A 397 4.13 -28.62 -9.65
C VAL A 397 5.65 -28.44 -9.77
N ALA A 398 6.39 -28.38 -8.67
CA ALA A 398 7.84 -28.31 -8.69
C ALA A 398 8.48 -29.57 -9.31
N LYS A 399 8.00 -30.77 -8.96
CA LYS A 399 8.45 -32.03 -9.57
C LYS A 399 8.20 -32.06 -11.08
N TYR A 400 7.00 -31.66 -11.53
CA TYR A 400 6.67 -31.51 -12.95
C TYR A 400 7.65 -30.61 -13.69
N LEU A 401 7.96 -29.43 -13.11
CA LEU A 401 8.89 -28.49 -13.72
C LEU A 401 10.33 -29.01 -13.71
N SER A 402 10.78 -29.67 -12.64
CA SER A 402 12.09 -30.32 -12.59
C SER A 402 12.22 -31.42 -13.64
N ALA A 403 11.17 -32.22 -13.84
CA ALA A 403 11.13 -33.23 -14.90
C ALA A 403 11.20 -32.58 -16.29
N CYS A 404 10.47 -31.47 -16.53
CA CYS A 404 10.58 -30.71 -17.78
C CYS A 404 12.01 -30.21 -18.02
N ILE A 405 12.75 -29.82 -16.97
CA ILE A 405 14.17 -29.44 -17.11
C ILE A 405 15.02 -30.66 -17.50
N GLN A 406 14.83 -31.80 -16.82
CA GLN A 406 15.60 -33.02 -17.08
C GLN A 406 15.48 -33.51 -18.52
N THR A 407 14.29 -33.42 -19.09
CA THR A 407 14.02 -33.90 -20.46
C THR A 407 14.35 -32.85 -21.52
N ALA A 408 14.16 -31.55 -21.25
CA ALA A 408 14.40 -30.50 -22.23
C ALA A 408 15.87 -30.06 -22.36
N PHE A 409 16.68 -30.25 -21.32
CA PHE A 409 18.07 -29.78 -21.28
C PHE A 409 19.06 -30.96 -21.23
N PRO A 410 20.25 -30.82 -21.83
CA PRO A 410 21.31 -31.82 -21.68
C PRO A 410 21.85 -31.84 -20.24
N GLY A 411 22.30 -33.02 -19.78
CA GLY A 411 22.71 -33.26 -18.40
C GLY A 411 23.86 -32.37 -17.92
N ASP A 412 24.72 -31.95 -18.85
CA ASP A 412 25.95 -31.20 -18.58
C ASP A 412 25.74 -29.68 -18.54
N VAL A 413 24.54 -29.18 -18.87
CA VAL A 413 24.27 -27.72 -18.93
C VAL A 413 24.48 -27.04 -17.57
N PHE A 414 24.28 -27.79 -16.48
CA PHE A 414 24.48 -27.34 -15.10
C PHE A 414 25.78 -27.88 -14.48
N GLY A 415 26.54 -28.71 -15.19
CA GLY A 415 27.71 -29.38 -14.66
C GLY A 415 27.36 -30.52 -13.70
N SER A 416 27.84 -30.43 -12.46
CA SER A 416 27.73 -31.49 -11.46
C SER A 416 26.31 -31.80 -10.96
N SER A 417 26.12 -33.02 -10.42
CA SER A 417 24.86 -33.43 -9.77
C SER A 417 24.42 -32.49 -8.64
N ARG A 418 25.39 -31.93 -7.89
CA ARG A 418 25.14 -30.92 -6.85
C ARG A 418 24.47 -29.67 -7.42
N ASN A 419 25.01 -29.12 -8.51
CA ASN A 419 24.44 -27.94 -9.17
C ASN A 419 23.03 -28.22 -9.70
N ARG A 420 22.80 -29.40 -10.29
CA ARG A 420 21.45 -29.83 -10.73
C ARG A 420 20.46 -29.86 -9.58
N GLU A 421 20.83 -30.44 -8.44
CA GLU A 421 19.97 -30.50 -7.26
C GLU A 421 19.66 -29.09 -6.71
N LEU A 422 20.65 -28.19 -6.71
CA LEU A 422 20.44 -26.78 -6.34
C LEU A 422 19.45 -26.08 -7.27
N VAL A 423 19.50 -26.35 -8.58
CA VAL A 423 18.52 -25.85 -9.55
C VAL A 423 17.12 -26.36 -9.21
N TYR A 424 16.93 -27.65 -8.94
CA TYR A 424 15.61 -28.19 -8.55
C TYR A 424 15.12 -27.62 -7.20
N LYS A 425 16.01 -27.44 -6.23
CA LYS A 425 15.71 -26.74 -4.97
C LYS A 425 15.26 -25.31 -5.22
N SER A 426 15.87 -24.62 -6.18
CA SER A 426 15.50 -23.25 -6.58
C SER A 426 14.10 -23.20 -7.22
N VAL A 427 13.75 -24.18 -8.07
CA VAL A 427 12.42 -24.31 -8.68
C VAL A 427 11.36 -24.58 -7.60
N ASN A 428 11.61 -25.55 -6.71
CA ASN A 428 10.70 -25.84 -5.61
C ASN A 428 10.51 -24.63 -4.70
N HIS A 429 11.58 -23.91 -4.40
CA HIS A 429 11.51 -22.68 -3.62
C HIS A 429 10.64 -21.62 -4.32
N PHE A 430 10.84 -21.38 -5.63
CA PHE A 430 10.01 -20.44 -6.40
C PHE A 430 8.53 -20.83 -6.44
N VAL A 431 8.21 -22.11 -6.67
CA VAL A 431 6.82 -22.60 -6.74
C VAL A 431 6.12 -22.53 -5.38
N CYS A 432 6.82 -22.84 -4.29
CA CYS A 432 6.27 -22.77 -2.94
C CYS A 432 6.21 -21.36 -2.33
N LYS A 433 6.72 -20.32 -3.03
CA LYS A 433 6.53 -18.93 -2.62
C LYS A 433 5.06 -18.54 -2.55
N ARG A 434 4.75 -17.67 -1.60
CA ARG A 434 3.39 -17.36 -1.15
C ARG A 434 2.89 -16.07 -1.80
N ASN A 435 3.62 -14.97 -1.68
CA ASN A 435 3.06 -13.67 -2.09
C ASN A 435 3.26 -13.33 -3.58
N GLU A 436 2.32 -12.61 -4.19
CA GLU A 436 2.48 -12.00 -5.53
C GLU A 436 3.69 -11.07 -5.62
N LYS A 437 4.06 -10.42 -4.50
CA LYS A 437 5.15 -9.45 -4.42
C LYS A 437 6.44 -10.05 -3.85
N GLU A 438 6.48 -11.36 -3.60
CA GLU A 438 7.72 -12.05 -3.26
C GLU A 438 8.66 -12.05 -4.46
N ARG A 439 9.78 -11.36 -4.28
CA ARG A 439 10.88 -11.31 -5.24
C ARG A 439 11.79 -12.53 -5.01
N PHE A 440 12.21 -13.14 -6.11
CA PHE A 440 13.13 -14.28 -6.12
C PHE A 440 14.41 -13.88 -6.86
N ASP A 441 15.44 -13.62 -6.08
CA ASP A 441 16.80 -13.41 -6.57
C ASP A 441 17.45 -14.79 -6.76
N VAL A 442 17.51 -15.24 -8.01
CA VAL A 442 18.04 -16.55 -8.38
C VAL A 442 19.54 -16.62 -8.08
N ARG A 443 20.26 -15.53 -8.36
CA ARG A 443 21.70 -15.38 -8.12
C ARG A 443 22.03 -15.60 -6.66
N ARG A 444 21.37 -14.85 -5.76
CA ARG A 444 21.60 -14.98 -4.32
C ARG A 444 21.24 -16.36 -3.78
N PHE A 445 20.18 -16.98 -4.30
CA PHE A 445 19.78 -18.33 -3.87
C PHE A 445 20.86 -19.36 -4.23
N LEU A 446 21.34 -19.35 -5.48
CA LEU A 446 22.35 -20.29 -5.96
C LEU A 446 23.72 -20.04 -5.31
N SER A 447 24.14 -18.77 -5.16
CA SER A 447 25.39 -18.44 -4.45
C SER A 447 25.38 -18.92 -3.00
N ARG A 448 24.27 -18.73 -2.26
CA ARG A 448 24.12 -19.26 -0.89
C ARG A 448 24.08 -20.78 -0.83
N GLY A 449 23.59 -21.43 -1.87
CA GLY A 449 23.66 -22.89 -2.02
C GLY A 449 25.05 -23.42 -2.36
N GLY A 450 26.02 -22.53 -2.61
CA GLY A 450 27.37 -22.90 -3.06
C GLY A 450 27.36 -23.52 -4.45
N PHE A 451 26.72 -22.85 -5.42
CA PHE A 451 26.76 -23.25 -6.82
C PHE A 451 28.19 -23.15 -7.37
N LYS A 452 28.72 -24.24 -7.95
CA LYS A 452 30.09 -24.34 -8.42
C LYS A 452 30.17 -24.05 -9.93
N THR A 453 30.67 -22.88 -10.30
CA THR A 453 30.85 -22.49 -11.72
C THR A 453 31.99 -23.23 -12.40
N CYS A 454 32.95 -23.75 -11.64
CA CYS A 454 34.03 -24.61 -12.13
C CYS A 454 33.50 -25.94 -12.70
N ASP A 455 32.39 -26.46 -12.18
CA ASP A 455 31.83 -27.74 -12.61
C ASP A 455 31.10 -27.65 -13.96
N VAL A 456 30.95 -26.45 -14.54
CA VAL A 456 30.15 -26.18 -15.75
C VAL A 456 31.07 -26.06 -16.98
N PRO A 457 31.17 -27.08 -17.86
CA PRO A 457 32.21 -27.13 -18.88
C PRO A 457 32.12 -26.00 -19.92
N TRP A 458 30.91 -25.61 -20.33
CA TRP A 458 30.71 -24.59 -21.36
C TRP A 458 31.11 -23.18 -20.90
N LEU A 459 31.33 -22.96 -19.59
CA LEU A 459 31.81 -21.69 -19.03
C LEU A 459 33.33 -21.56 -19.06
N HIS A 460 34.07 -22.63 -19.37
CA HIS A 460 35.53 -22.63 -19.38
C HIS A 460 36.08 -21.94 -20.63
N ARG A 461 37.29 -21.39 -20.54
CA ARG A 461 38.05 -20.96 -21.72
C ARG A 461 38.48 -22.19 -22.51
N ARG A 462 38.41 -22.13 -23.84
CA ARG A 462 38.96 -23.19 -24.72
C ARG A 462 40.44 -23.43 -24.37
N GLY A 463 40.82 -24.69 -24.17
CA GLY A 463 42.18 -25.11 -23.83
C GLY A 463 42.57 -25.04 -22.35
N ALA A 464 41.67 -24.63 -21.44
CA ALA A 464 41.95 -24.62 -20.01
C ALA A 464 41.47 -25.93 -19.35
N ASN A 465 42.40 -26.75 -18.86
CA ASN A 465 42.07 -27.87 -17.96
C ASN A 465 41.40 -27.29 -16.71
N GLY A 466 40.23 -27.82 -16.34
CA GLY A 466 39.25 -27.24 -15.40
C GLY A 466 39.71 -26.95 -13.96
N HIS A 467 41.01 -26.98 -13.67
CA HIS A 467 41.61 -26.89 -12.34
C HIS A 467 42.59 -25.71 -12.13
N ARG A 468 42.91 -24.86 -13.12
CA ARG A 468 43.76 -23.68 -12.86
C ARG A 468 42.95 -22.49 -12.31
N THR A 469 43.50 -21.86 -11.27
CA THR A 469 42.99 -20.71 -10.49
C THR A 469 42.33 -19.65 -11.38
N ALA A 470 40.99 -19.68 -11.45
CA ALA A 470 40.24 -18.65 -12.15
C ALA A 470 40.45 -17.30 -11.45
N ASN A 471 41.03 -16.32 -12.15
CA ASN A 471 41.17 -14.98 -11.60
C ASN A 471 39.78 -14.39 -11.26
N PRO A 472 39.69 -13.40 -10.36
CA PRO A 472 38.41 -12.85 -9.92
C PRO A 472 37.52 -12.34 -11.08
N ALA A 473 38.13 -11.84 -12.15
CA ALA A 473 37.43 -11.37 -13.35
C ALA A 473 36.78 -12.51 -14.15
N ASP A 474 37.48 -13.65 -14.31
CA ASP A 474 36.97 -14.84 -15.00
C ASP A 474 35.86 -15.51 -14.17
N LEU A 475 36.05 -15.63 -12.85
CA LEU A 475 35.01 -16.11 -11.95
C LEU A 475 33.76 -15.24 -12.05
N ARG A 476 33.91 -13.91 -12.09
CA ARG A 476 32.81 -12.96 -12.28
C ARG A 476 32.11 -13.16 -13.62
N TYR A 477 32.87 -13.31 -14.72
CA TYR A 477 32.30 -13.57 -16.05
C TYR A 477 31.47 -14.87 -16.06
N ARG A 478 32.03 -15.98 -15.56
CA ARG A 478 31.33 -17.28 -15.49
C ARG A 478 30.04 -17.17 -14.67
N THR A 479 30.15 -16.48 -13.54
CA THR A 479 29.05 -16.21 -12.61
C THR A 479 27.93 -15.39 -13.27
N ASP A 480 28.27 -14.31 -13.96
CA ASP A 480 27.29 -13.46 -14.63
C ASP A 480 26.60 -14.23 -15.78
N ARG A 481 27.34 -15.05 -16.55
CA ARG A 481 26.77 -15.88 -17.62
C ARG A 481 25.80 -16.94 -17.10
N ILE A 482 26.15 -17.69 -16.05
CA ILE A 482 25.24 -18.71 -15.52
C ILE A 482 23.97 -18.07 -14.95
N PHE A 483 24.06 -16.90 -14.33
CA PHE A 483 22.88 -16.22 -13.77
C PHE A 483 21.98 -15.61 -14.84
N GLU A 484 22.54 -15.13 -15.93
CA GLU A 484 21.79 -14.71 -17.12
C GLU A 484 21.01 -15.90 -17.70
N PHE A 485 21.66 -17.06 -17.87
CA PHE A 485 21.01 -18.31 -18.27
C PHE A 485 19.90 -18.73 -17.31
N MET A 486 20.15 -18.71 -15.99
CA MET A 486 19.15 -19.07 -14.98
C MET A 486 17.96 -18.11 -14.99
N THR A 487 18.19 -16.82 -15.20
CA THR A 487 17.12 -15.82 -15.33
C THR A 487 16.24 -16.12 -16.55
N TRP A 488 16.85 -16.46 -17.68
CA TRP A 488 16.14 -16.92 -18.87
C TRP A 488 15.41 -18.25 -18.62
N LEU A 489 16.00 -19.21 -17.89
CA LEU A 489 15.33 -20.47 -17.55
C LEU A 489 14.02 -20.22 -16.79
N PHE A 490 14.02 -19.33 -15.80
CA PHE A 490 12.80 -18.99 -15.07
C PHE A 490 11.79 -18.20 -15.92
N ARG A 491 12.23 -17.12 -16.58
CA ARG A 491 11.32 -16.19 -17.28
C ARG A 491 10.91 -16.65 -18.68
N GLY A 492 11.85 -17.25 -19.40
CA GLY A 492 11.72 -17.74 -20.76
C GLY A 492 11.24 -19.19 -20.85
N PHE A 493 11.51 -20.06 -19.86
CA PHE A 493 11.08 -21.47 -19.96
C PHE A 493 10.01 -21.85 -18.91
N LEU A 494 10.30 -21.70 -17.62
CA LEU A 494 9.43 -22.21 -16.55
C LEU A 494 8.12 -21.43 -16.39
N ILE A 495 8.17 -20.10 -16.36
CA ILE A 495 6.97 -19.26 -16.20
C ILE A 495 5.96 -19.49 -17.35
N PRO A 496 6.37 -19.53 -18.64
CA PRO A 496 5.48 -19.91 -19.73
C PRO A 496 4.82 -21.28 -19.53
N ILE A 497 5.57 -22.30 -19.10
CA ILE A 497 5.03 -23.64 -18.83
C ILE A 497 3.99 -23.61 -17.71
N ILE A 498 4.26 -22.89 -16.61
CA ILE A 498 3.29 -22.71 -15.51
C ILE A 498 2.03 -22.02 -16.03
N ASN A 499 2.18 -20.94 -16.78
CA ASN A 499 1.07 -20.16 -17.33
C ASN A 499 0.25 -20.96 -18.35
N GLN A 500 0.85 -21.89 -19.07
CA GLN A 500 0.12 -22.77 -19.97
C GLN A 500 -0.51 -23.93 -19.21
N SER A 501 0.09 -24.45 -18.14
CA SER A 501 -0.41 -25.69 -17.50
C SER A 501 -1.39 -25.43 -16.35
N PHE A 502 -1.29 -24.28 -15.67
CA PHE A 502 -2.05 -23.98 -14.46
C PHE A 502 -2.65 -22.57 -14.46
N TYR A 503 -3.81 -22.41 -13.82
CA TYR A 503 -4.27 -21.12 -13.32
C TYR A 503 -3.81 -20.95 -11.87
N VAL A 504 -3.08 -19.86 -11.60
CA VAL A 504 -2.47 -19.62 -10.30
C VAL A 504 -3.18 -18.45 -9.62
N THR A 505 -3.73 -18.67 -8.43
CA THR A 505 -4.49 -17.68 -7.67
C THR A 505 -4.36 -17.84 -6.15
N GLU A 506 -4.60 -16.78 -5.39
CA GLU A 506 -4.86 -16.84 -3.95
C GLU A 506 -6.33 -17.20 -3.67
N ALA A 507 -6.62 -17.49 -2.40
CA ALA A 507 -7.98 -17.67 -1.89
C ALA A 507 -8.22 -16.77 -0.67
N ASP A 508 -9.46 -16.30 -0.51
CA ASP A 508 -9.86 -15.27 0.46
C ASP A 508 -9.40 -15.58 1.91
N ARG A 509 -9.62 -16.82 2.35
CA ARG A 509 -9.33 -17.27 3.73
C ARG A 509 -7.87 -17.60 4.01
N HIS A 510 -7.02 -17.71 2.98
CA HIS A 510 -5.68 -18.28 3.10
C HIS A 510 -4.57 -17.23 2.97
N ARG A 511 -4.91 -15.94 3.08
CA ARG A 511 -3.96 -14.81 3.12
C ARG A 511 -3.05 -14.80 1.89
N TYR A 512 -1.76 -15.07 2.06
CA TYR A 512 -0.79 -15.08 0.96
C TYR A 512 -0.56 -16.49 0.39
N ARG A 513 -1.34 -17.51 0.75
CA ARG A 513 -1.18 -18.83 0.13
C ARG A 513 -1.61 -18.78 -1.34
N VAL A 514 -0.79 -19.39 -2.19
CA VAL A 514 -1.07 -19.54 -3.62
C VAL A 514 -1.49 -20.96 -3.94
N PHE A 515 -2.51 -21.08 -4.78
CA PHE A 515 -3.10 -22.31 -5.27
C PHE A 515 -2.84 -22.46 -6.76
N TYR A 516 -2.56 -23.69 -7.18
CA TYR A 516 -2.31 -24.06 -8.57
C TYR A 516 -3.47 -24.94 -9.04
N TYR A 517 -4.37 -24.40 -9.83
CA TYR A 517 -5.44 -25.18 -10.45
C TYR A 517 -5.01 -25.63 -11.83
N ARG A 518 -5.26 -26.89 -12.17
CA ARG A 518 -5.18 -27.37 -13.54
C ARG A 518 -6.08 -26.49 -14.43
N ARG A 519 -5.63 -26.19 -15.65
CA ARG A 519 -6.35 -25.29 -16.56
C ARG A 519 -7.74 -25.77 -16.89
N GLU A 520 -7.89 -27.08 -17.01
CA GLU A 520 -9.14 -27.77 -17.28
C GLU A 520 -10.15 -27.49 -16.15
N ILE A 521 -9.75 -27.73 -14.90
CA ILE A 521 -10.56 -27.47 -13.70
C ILE A 521 -10.92 -25.98 -13.59
N TRP A 522 -9.94 -25.09 -13.77
CA TRP A 522 -10.19 -23.65 -13.66
C TRP A 522 -11.11 -23.13 -14.77
N THR A 523 -10.98 -23.66 -15.99
CA THR A 523 -11.87 -23.29 -17.10
C THR A 523 -13.30 -23.65 -16.75
N PHE A 524 -13.54 -24.87 -16.28
CA PHE A 524 -14.87 -25.30 -15.86
C PHE A 524 -15.45 -24.43 -14.72
N LEU A 525 -14.64 -24.15 -13.69
CA LEU A 525 -15.01 -23.24 -12.59
C LEU A 525 -15.33 -21.82 -13.09
N HIS A 526 -14.49 -21.29 -13.98
CA HIS A 526 -14.64 -19.97 -14.56
C HIS A 526 -15.95 -19.88 -15.35
N ASP A 527 -16.20 -20.85 -16.23
CA ASP A 527 -17.40 -20.87 -17.05
C ASP A 527 -18.64 -20.99 -16.15
N ARG A 528 -18.67 -21.90 -15.18
CA ARG A 528 -19.80 -21.99 -14.22
C ARG A 528 -20.04 -20.68 -13.48
N ALA A 529 -19.00 -20.03 -12.97
CA ALA A 529 -19.12 -18.74 -12.30
C ALA A 529 -19.58 -17.63 -13.25
N GLU A 530 -19.11 -17.63 -14.49
CA GLU A 530 -19.52 -16.69 -15.52
C GLU A 530 -21.00 -16.86 -15.88
N LYS A 531 -21.54 -18.09 -15.88
CA LYS A 531 -22.97 -18.38 -16.06
C LYS A 531 -23.78 -17.75 -14.95
N GLN A 532 -23.40 -18.11 -13.72
CA GLN A 532 -24.06 -17.62 -12.52
C GLN A 532 -24.02 -16.09 -12.42
N HIS A 533 -22.94 -15.47 -12.86
CA HIS A 533 -22.78 -14.02 -12.79
C HIS A 533 -23.52 -13.27 -13.89
N TYR A 534 -23.55 -13.75 -15.13
CA TYR A 534 -24.15 -12.99 -16.24
C TYR A 534 -25.58 -13.40 -16.58
N GLU A 535 -25.89 -14.69 -16.52
CA GLU A 535 -27.20 -15.23 -16.92
C GLU A 535 -28.10 -15.37 -15.68
N ASP A 536 -27.73 -16.24 -14.74
CA ASP A 536 -28.62 -16.62 -13.63
C ASP A 536 -28.95 -15.47 -12.66
N SER A 537 -28.15 -14.41 -12.65
CA SER A 537 -28.33 -13.33 -11.67
C SER A 537 -29.16 -12.15 -12.17
N GLN A 538 -29.49 -12.06 -13.46
CA GLN A 538 -30.22 -10.93 -14.08
C GLN A 538 -29.60 -9.53 -13.82
N ARG A 539 -28.40 -9.46 -13.24
CA ARG A 539 -27.68 -8.20 -12.94
C ARG A 539 -27.04 -7.59 -14.17
N PHE A 540 -26.85 -8.38 -15.22
CA PHE A 540 -26.10 -8.00 -16.39
C PHE A 540 -26.92 -8.21 -17.66
N GLU A 541 -26.78 -7.27 -18.58
CA GLU A 541 -27.32 -7.35 -19.93
C GLU A 541 -26.17 -7.58 -20.90
N ILE A 542 -26.25 -8.61 -21.74
CA ILE A 542 -25.19 -8.91 -22.71
C ILE A 542 -25.45 -8.11 -23.99
N ILE A 543 -24.42 -7.41 -24.48
CA ILE A 543 -24.45 -6.59 -25.68
C ILE A 543 -23.36 -6.99 -26.70
N PRO A 544 -23.64 -6.88 -28.01
CA PRO A 544 -22.64 -7.04 -29.07
C PRO A 544 -21.55 -5.96 -29.02
N LYS A 545 -20.40 -6.27 -29.64
CA LYS A 545 -19.26 -5.35 -29.72
C LYS A 545 -19.53 -4.12 -30.59
N ASP A 546 -20.39 -4.23 -31.59
CA ASP A 546 -20.65 -3.12 -32.51
C ASP A 546 -21.58 -2.09 -31.87
N GLU A 547 -22.61 -2.56 -31.18
CA GLU A 547 -23.45 -1.73 -30.31
C GLU A 547 -22.63 -1.05 -29.20
N LEU A 548 -21.67 -1.76 -28.60
CA LEU A 548 -20.73 -1.13 -27.66
C LEU A 548 -19.99 0.04 -28.31
N ASN A 549 -19.42 -0.16 -29.51
CA ASN A 549 -18.67 0.89 -30.18
C ASN A 549 -19.57 2.08 -30.52
N GLU A 550 -20.83 1.84 -30.85
CA GLU A 550 -21.79 2.91 -31.16
C GLU A 550 -22.15 3.72 -29.92
N ARG A 551 -22.50 3.06 -28.81
CA ARG A 551 -22.71 3.74 -27.51
C ARG A 551 -21.46 4.51 -27.06
N CYS A 552 -20.26 4.00 -27.37
CA CYS A 552 -19.01 4.73 -27.12
C CYS A 552 -18.90 6.02 -27.95
N ARG A 553 -19.26 5.98 -29.24
CA ARG A 553 -19.19 7.13 -30.14
C ARG A 553 -20.15 8.23 -29.71
N GLN A 554 -21.39 7.86 -29.42
CA GLN A 554 -22.42 8.77 -28.92
C GLN A 554 -21.97 9.45 -27.63
N GLN A 555 -21.38 8.69 -26.70
CA GLN A 555 -20.88 9.25 -25.44
C GLN A 555 -19.72 10.24 -25.66
N ILE A 556 -18.85 10.04 -26.64
CA ILE A 556 -17.73 10.96 -26.92
C ILE A 556 -18.23 12.24 -27.63
N SER A 557 -19.17 12.11 -28.57
CA SER A 557 -19.74 13.24 -29.32
C SER A 557 -20.49 14.23 -28.43
N LEU A 558 -21.17 13.76 -27.38
CA LEU A 558 -21.97 14.59 -26.46
C LEU A 558 -21.17 15.30 -25.35
N THR A 559 -19.84 15.13 -25.27
CA THR A 559 -19.05 15.56 -24.10
C THR A 559 -18.10 16.73 -24.38
N SER A 560 -18.33 17.56 -25.40
CA SER A 560 -17.40 18.65 -25.77
C SER A 560 -17.16 19.73 -24.69
N ALA A 561 -17.98 19.82 -23.62
CA ALA A 561 -17.99 20.97 -22.71
C ALA A 561 -17.48 20.78 -21.26
N THR A 562 -16.98 19.60 -20.84
CA THR A 562 -16.61 19.38 -19.40
C THR A 562 -15.18 18.88 -19.20
N ASN A 563 -14.56 19.13 -18.04
CA ASN A 563 -13.25 18.55 -17.66
C ASN A 563 -13.20 17.01 -17.79
N TRP A 564 -14.36 16.33 -17.71
CA TRP A 564 -14.51 14.89 -17.96
C TRP A 564 -14.17 14.49 -19.41
N SER A 565 -14.37 15.38 -20.38
CA SER A 565 -14.06 15.18 -21.80
C SER A 565 -12.57 14.90 -22.03
N LYS A 566 -11.70 15.66 -21.35
CA LYS A 566 -10.23 15.47 -21.32
C LYS A 566 -9.83 14.11 -20.75
N PHE A 567 -10.67 13.51 -19.91
CA PHE A 567 -10.41 12.23 -19.21
C PHE A 567 -11.18 11.03 -19.77
N SER A 568 -12.08 11.24 -20.74
CA SER A 568 -12.96 10.23 -21.34
C SER A 568 -12.20 9.24 -22.26
N ALA A 569 -11.26 8.48 -21.69
CA ALA A 569 -11.04 7.15 -22.22
C ALA A 569 -12.25 6.30 -21.84
N PHE A 570 -12.84 5.64 -22.83
CA PHE A 570 -13.68 4.50 -22.58
C PHE A 570 -12.89 3.42 -21.79
N VAL A 571 -13.36 3.10 -20.59
CA VAL A 571 -12.80 2.06 -19.73
C VAL A 571 -13.84 0.97 -19.58
N TYR A 572 -13.53 -0.24 -20.06
CA TYR A 572 -14.30 -1.42 -19.70
C TYR A 572 -13.55 -2.20 -18.62
N ASN A 573 -14.25 -3.08 -17.93
CA ASN A 573 -13.72 -3.91 -16.87
C ASN A 573 -13.53 -5.36 -17.34
N ASP A 574 -12.46 -5.99 -16.88
CA ASP A 574 -12.31 -7.43 -16.96
C ASP A 574 -12.83 -8.06 -15.67
N MET A 575 -13.57 -9.16 -15.77
CA MET A 575 -13.90 -9.95 -14.60
C MET A 575 -12.69 -10.76 -14.10
N ARG A 576 -12.47 -10.77 -12.78
CA ARG A 576 -11.51 -11.63 -12.10
C ARG A 576 -12.21 -12.41 -11.02
N PHE A 577 -12.22 -13.73 -11.16
CA PHE A 577 -12.77 -14.60 -10.14
C PHE A 577 -11.74 -14.94 -9.04
N VAL A 578 -12.18 -14.86 -7.79
CA VAL A 578 -11.39 -15.21 -6.60
C VAL A 578 -12.08 -16.33 -5.82
N PRO A 579 -11.38 -17.45 -5.52
CA PRO A 579 -11.88 -18.53 -4.66
C PRO A 579 -12.37 -18.10 -3.27
N LYS A 580 -13.64 -18.43 -2.96
CA LYS A 580 -14.22 -18.46 -1.61
C LYS A 580 -14.38 -19.92 -1.13
N LYS A 581 -15.11 -20.15 -0.02
CA LYS A 581 -15.31 -21.49 0.57
C LYS A 581 -16.05 -22.44 -0.40
N ALA A 582 -17.08 -21.96 -1.07
CA ALA A 582 -17.97 -22.77 -1.91
C ALA A 582 -18.29 -22.15 -3.28
N SER A 583 -17.75 -20.97 -3.57
CA SER A 583 -18.07 -20.19 -4.78
C SER A 583 -16.90 -19.35 -5.23
N LEU A 584 -17.03 -18.74 -6.41
CA LEU A 584 -16.10 -17.75 -6.94
C LEU A 584 -16.69 -16.35 -6.75
N ARG A 585 -15.87 -15.41 -6.27
CA ARG A 585 -16.23 -13.98 -6.19
C ARG A 585 -15.71 -13.26 -7.43
N GLY A 586 -16.59 -12.71 -8.25
CA GLY A 586 -16.22 -11.81 -9.33
C GLY A 586 -15.75 -10.44 -8.82
N ILE A 587 -14.58 -9.98 -9.27
CA ILE A 587 -14.03 -8.65 -9.02
C ILE A 587 -13.69 -8.01 -10.36
N GLN A 588 -14.20 -6.81 -10.59
CA GLN A 588 -13.97 -6.08 -11.83
C GLN A 588 -12.62 -5.36 -11.80
N ARG A 589 -11.88 -5.46 -12.90
CA ARG A 589 -10.56 -4.83 -13.08
C ARG A 589 -10.60 -3.86 -14.25
N PRO A 590 -10.41 -2.55 -14.02
CA PRO A 590 -10.39 -1.57 -15.09
C PRO A 590 -9.33 -1.87 -16.15
N ARG A 591 -9.76 -2.01 -17.40
CA ARG A 591 -8.93 -2.07 -18.60
C ARG A 591 -9.23 -0.85 -19.47
N ALA A 592 -8.23 0.01 -19.62
CA ALA A 592 -8.30 1.05 -20.64
C ALA A 592 -8.00 0.42 -22.00
N LYS A 593 -9.01 0.37 -22.87
CA LYS A 593 -8.81 0.15 -24.29
C LYS A 593 -9.30 1.42 -24.98
N LEU A 594 -8.38 2.09 -25.65
CA LEU A 594 -8.77 3.08 -26.65
C LEU A 594 -9.52 2.32 -27.74
N LEU A 595 -10.84 2.37 -27.73
CA LEU A 595 -11.67 1.90 -28.83
C LEU A 595 -11.87 2.98 -29.90
N LEU A 596 -11.57 4.25 -29.59
CA LEU A 596 -11.73 5.38 -30.51
C LEU A 596 -10.55 6.33 -30.34
N LEU A 597 -9.56 6.21 -31.21
CA LEU A 597 -8.83 7.36 -31.74
C LEU A 597 -8.66 7.11 -33.23
N ALA A 598 -8.99 8.12 -34.03
CA ALA A 598 -8.72 8.13 -35.45
C ALA A 598 -7.23 7.85 -35.68
N LYS A 599 -6.92 7.05 -36.70
CA LYS A 599 -5.54 6.70 -37.07
C LYS A 599 -4.70 7.94 -37.43
N SER A 600 -5.33 9.09 -37.67
CA SER A 600 -4.72 10.34 -38.14
C SER A 600 -3.77 10.99 -37.12
N ASP A 601 -4.06 10.97 -35.82
CA ASP A 601 -3.23 11.65 -34.79
C ASP A 601 -2.07 10.80 -34.25
N MET A 602 -1.85 9.61 -34.83
CA MET A 602 -1.01 8.55 -34.25
C MET A 602 0.48 8.62 -34.59
N LYS A 603 0.99 9.72 -35.15
CA LYS A 603 2.38 9.75 -35.65
C LYS A 603 3.46 9.92 -34.56
N GLN A 604 3.15 10.39 -33.34
CA GLN A 604 4.20 10.72 -32.35
C GLN A 604 4.13 10.06 -30.95
N VAL A 605 2.99 9.49 -30.50
CA VAL A 605 2.89 8.93 -29.12
C VAL A 605 2.54 7.45 -29.10
N SER A 606 3.25 6.66 -28.28
CA SER A 606 2.94 5.22 -28.17
C SER A 606 1.52 4.99 -27.61
N VAL A 607 0.70 4.22 -28.33
CA VAL A 607 -0.68 3.82 -27.93
C VAL A 607 -0.75 3.30 -26.49
N ARG A 608 0.34 2.67 -26.01
CA ARG A 608 0.44 2.11 -24.66
C ARG A 608 0.59 3.17 -23.58
N GLU A 609 1.42 4.18 -23.84
CA GLU A 609 1.61 5.28 -22.91
C GLU A 609 0.33 6.09 -22.78
N LEU A 610 -0.37 6.33 -23.89
CA LEU A 610 -1.65 7.01 -23.88
C LEU A 610 -2.71 6.25 -23.06
N ARG A 611 -2.81 4.92 -23.21
CA ARG A 611 -3.68 4.07 -22.35
C ARG A 611 -3.34 4.21 -20.87
N ARG A 612 -2.04 4.28 -20.52
CA ARG A 612 -1.58 4.43 -19.14
C ARG A 612 -1.97 5.80 -18.59
N LYS A 613 -1.72 6.88 -19.34
CA LYS A 613 -2.06 8.25 -18.97
C LYS A 613 -3.57 8.38 -18.73
N LYS A 614 -4.41 7.94 -19.67
CA LYS A 614 -5.87 8.00 -19.52
C LYS A 614 -6.40 7.16 -18.35
N LYS A 615 -5.89 5.92 -18.15
CA LYS A 615 -6.26 5.11 -16.98
C LYS A 615 -5.88 5.77 -15.65
N ALA A 616 -4.68 6.35 -15.58
CA ALA A 616 -4.21 7.04 -14.39
C ALA A 616 -5.10 8.26 -14.08
N ALA A 617 -5.53 8.98 -15.12
CA ALA A 617 -6.40 10.13 -14.99
C ALA A 617 -7.80 9.74 -14.49
N TYR A 618 -8.44 8.72 -15.07
CA TYR A 618 -9.71 8.19 -14.57
C TYR A 618 -9.63 7.79 -13.09
N HIS A 619 -8.56 7.08 -12.69
CA HIS A 619 -8.35 6.75 -11.28
C HIS A 619 -8.08 7.97 -10.39
N ALA A 620 -7.52 9.06 -10.92
CA ALA A 620 -7.31 10.29 -10.16
C ALA A 620 -8.66 10.96 -9.87
N VAL A 621 -9.51 11.12 -10.89
CA VAL A 621 -10.87 11.66 -10.75
C VAL A 621 -11.70 10.85 -9.75
N MET A 622 -11.70 9.52 -9.87
CA MET A 622 -12.45 8.67 -8.92
C MET A 622 -11.93 8.78 -7.48
N LYS A 623 -10.63 9.03 -7.29
CA LYS A 623 -10.08 9.30 -5.95
C LYS A 623 -10.51 10.65 -5.42
N ASP A 624 -10.60 11.66 -6.28
CA ASP A 624 -11.08 13.00 -5.92
C ASP A 624 -12.55 12.90 -5.47
N PHE A 625 -13.41 12.16 -6.17
CA PHE A 625 -14.80 11.91 -5.75
C PHE A 625 -14.92 11.16 -4.42
N VAL A 626 -14.10 10.11 -4.20
CA VAL A 626 -14.05 9.44 -2.88
C VAL A 626 -13.69 10.44 -1.79
N LYS A 627 -12.77 11.38 -2.05
CA LYS A 627 -12.37 12.39 -1.06
C LYS A 627 -13.49 13.38 -0.76
N ILE A 628 -14.20 13.86 -1.77
CA ILE A 628 -15.34 14.76 -1.61
C ILE A 628 -16.44 14.08 -0.79
N LEU A 629 -16.90 12.91 -1.22
CA LEU A 629 -17.95 12.15 -0.52
C LEU A 629 -17.56 11.77 0.92
N SER A 630 -16.27 11.46 1.16
CA SER A 630 -15.79 11.19 2.52
C SER A 630 -15.80 12.45 3.39
N SER A 631 -15.54 13.62 2.80
CA SER A 631 -15.60 14.90 3.51
C SER A 631 -17.04 15.25 3.90
N GLU A 632 -17.98 15.06 2.98
CA GLU A 632 -19.42 15.21 3.25
C GLU A 632 -19.90 14.30 4.38
N ALA A 633 -19.51 13.02 4.34
CA ALA A 633 -19.87 12.05 5.36
C ALA A 633 -19.34 12.42 6.76
N VAL A 634 -18.21 13.13 6.84
CA VAL A 634 -17.65 13.65 8.09
C VAL A 634 -18.32 14.97 8.51
N LYS A 635 -18.64 15.84 7.55
CA LYS A 635 -19.31 17.14 7.81
C LYS A 635 -20.74 16.94 8.31
N ARG A 636 -21.48 15.99 7.72
CA ARG A 636 -22.88 15.69 8.04
C ARG A 636 -23.00 14.24 8.52
N GLU A 637 -22.80 14.00 9.82
CA GLU A 637 -22.82 12.64 10.37
C GLU A 637 -24.15 11.89 10.08
N SER A 638 -25.26 12.62 10.00
CA SER A 638 -26.58 12.06 9.68
C SER A 638 -26.61 11.28 8.36
N ILE A 639 -25.89 11.73 7.31
CA ILE A 639 -25.91 11.07 5.99
C ILE A 639 -25.30 9.66 6.03
N SER A 640 -24.45 9.39 7.03
CA SER A 640 -23.81 8.09 7.21
C SER A 640 -24.71 7.07 7.90
N GLY A 641 -25.80 7.51 8.55
CA GLY A 641 -26.66 6.66 9.37
C GLY A 641 -25.84 6.01 10.50
N ALA A 642 -25.95 4.69 10.63
CA ALA A 642 -25.13 3.91 11.55
C ALA A 642 -23.69 3.70 11.07
N GLY A 643 -23.34 4.16 9.86
CA GLY A 643 -22.05 3.98 9.24
C GLY A 643 -20.87 4.49 10.08
N VAL A 644 -19.84 3.65 10.22
CA VAL A 644 -18.56 4.01 10.86
C VAL A 644 -17.39 3.80 9.91
N PHE A 645 -16.53 4.80 9.75
CA PHE A 645 -15.38 4.74 8.83
C PHE A 645 -14.08 4.40 9.56
N GLY A 646 -13.94 3.13 9.97
CA GLY A 646 -12.75 2.62 10.66
C GLY A 646 -12.84 2.65 12.19
N LEU A 647 -11.74 2.30 12.86
CA LEU A 647 -11.69 2.09 14.31
C LEU A 647 -11.97 3.36 15.13
N ASP A 648 -11.53 4.53 14.64
CA ASP A 648 -11.78 5.81 15.32
C ASP A 648 -13.28 6.13 15.44
N GLY A 649 -14.06 5.82 14.40
CA GLY A 649 -15.52 6.01 14.41
C GLY A 649 -16.22 5.07 15.38
N ILE A 650 -15.77 3.81 15.41
CA ILE A 650 -16.25 2.79 16.37
C ILE A 650 -15.95 3.24 17.80
N TYR A 651 -14.73 3.68 18.06
CA TYR A 651 -14.28 4.11 19.39
C TYR A 651 -15.14 5.21 19.98
N ARG A 652 -15.37 6.28 19.21
CA ARG A 652 -16.16 7.42 19.69
C ARG A 652 -17.59 7.02 20.06
N LYS A 653 -18.28 6.33 19.14
CA LYS A 653 -19.67 5.88 19.36
C LYS A 653 -19.77 4.87 20.50
N PHE A 654 -18.85 3.90 20.56
CA PHE A 654 -18.84 2.87 21.59
C PHE A 654 -18.52 3.43 22.98
N LEU A 655 -17.55 4.33 23.09
CA LEU A 655 -17.19 4.97 24.37
C LEU A 655 -18.37 5.78 24.93
N ASN A 656 -19.05 6.56 24.08
CA ASN A 656 -20.23 7.33 24.50
C ASN A 656 -21.34 6.42 25.02
N MET A 657 -21.64 5.34 24.30
CA MET A 657 -22.62 4.34 24.75
C MET A 657 -22.19 3.65 26.04
N LYS A 658 -20.89 3.31 26.19
CA LYS A 658 -20.38 2.67 27.41
C LYS A 658 -20.52 3.59 28.62
N ASN A 659 -20.18 4.87 28.50
CA ASN A 659 -20.36 5.84 29.58
C ASN A 659 -21.84 5.95 29.98
N ALA A 660 -22.76 5.95 29.00
CA ALA A 660 -24.19 5.97 29.26
C ALA A 660 -24.67 4.70 29.96
N TRP A 661 -24.19 3.55 29.51
CA TRP A 661 -24.45 2.25 30.12
C TRP A 661 -23.99 2.21 31.58
N GLU A 662 -22.83 2.76 31.90
CA GLU A 662 -22.34 2.89 33.27
C GLU A 662 -23.19 3.86 34.10
N CYS A 663 -23.61 5.00 33.53
CA CYS A 663 -24.50 5.94 34.21
C CYS A 663 -25.88 5.35 34.56
N GLU A 664 -26.40 4.42 33.76
CA GLU A 664 -27.70 3.75 33.99
C GLU A 664 -27.56 2.49 34.87
N GLY A 665 -26.44 2.32 35.58
CA GLY A 665 -26.26 1.20 36.51
C GLY A 665 -25.82 -0.12 35.86
N CYS A 666 -25.19 -0.06 34.68
CA CYS A 666 -24.69 -1.22 33.94
C CYS A 666 -25.77 -2.29 33.64
N PRO A 667 -26.92 -1.93 33.04
CA PRO A 667 -28.00 -2.86 32.77
C PRO A 667 -27.57 -4.00 31.84
N ARG A 668 -28.27 -5.13 31.87
CA ARG A 668 -27.99 -6.23 30.94
C ARG A 668 -28.13 -5.76 29.49
N MET A 669 -27.11 -5.99 28.67
CA MET A 669 -27.11 -5.61 27.26
C MET A 669 -27.51 -6.78 26.36
N PHE A 670 -28.34 -6.49 25.37
CA PHE A 670 -28.70 -7.36 24.25
C PHE A 670 -27.95 -6.88 23.01
N VAL A 671 -27.22 -7.78 22.37
CA VAL A 671 -26.34 -7.46 21.26
C VAL A 671 -26.66 -8.38 20.08
N SER A 672 -26.81 -7.78 18.91
CA SER A 672 -27.16 -8.45 17.66
C SER A 672 -26.21 -8.02 16.56
N THR A 673 -25.56 -8.97 15.87
CA THR A 673 -24.79 -8.69 14.65
C THR A 673 -25.45 -9.31 13.44
N VAL A 674 -25.48 -8.56 12.34
CA VAL A 674 -26.14 -8.93 11.08
C VAL A 674 -25.16 -8.72 9.91
N ASP A 675 -25.09 -9.70 8.99
CA ASP A 675 -24.27 -9.66 7.76
C ASP A 675 -25.20 -9.48 6.55
N ILE A 676 -25.03 -8.38 5.82
CA ILE A 676 -25.79 -8.12 4.58
C ILE A 676 -25.19 -8.96 3.44
N LYS A 677 -26.01 -9.83 2.85
CA LYS A 677 -25.62 -10.69 1.73
C LYS A 677 -25.41 -9.84 0.47
N THR A 678 -24.25 -10.02 -0.16
CA THR A 678 -23.93 -9.43 -1.47
C THR A 678 -24.22 -7.92 -1.57
N SER A 679 -23.88 -7.19 -0.50
CA SER A 679 -24.19 -5.76 -0.28
C SER A 679 -23.92 -4.79 -1.43
N PHE A 680 -23.00 -5.11 -2.32
CA PHE A 680 -22.72 -4.30 -3.51
C PHE A 680 -23.67 -4.62 -4.66
N ASP A 681 -24.01 -5.89 -4.82
CA ASP A 681 -24.52 -6.44 -6.08
C ASP A 681 -26.02 -6.21 -6.26
N THR A 682 -26.72 -5.79 -5.21
CA THR A 682 -28.17 -5.73 -5.14
C THR A 682 -28.71 -4.31 -5.00
N ILE A 683 -27.82 -3.31 -4.85
CA ILE A 683 -28.22 -1.89 -4.72
C ILE A 683 -28.99 -1.44 -5.98
N PRO A 684 -30.22 -0.92 -5.83
CA PRO A 684 -30.97 -0.31 -6.93
C PRO A 684 -30.28 0.97 -7.40
N LEU A 685 -29.74 0.96 -8.63
CA LEU A 685 -29.04 2.11 -9.19
C LEU A 685 -29.97 3.31 -9.38
N LYS A 686 -31.25 3.08 -9.70
CA LYS A 686 -32.26 4.14 -9.87
C LYS A 686 -32.38 4.98 -8.59
N THR A 687 -32.79 4.35 -7.49
CA THR A 687 -32.86 4.95 -6.14
C THR A 687 -31.54 5.62 -5.73
N LEU A 688 -30.40 4.98 -5.98
CA LEU A 688 -29.09 5.56 -5.66
C LEU A 688 -28.86 6.92 -6.36
N PHE A 689 -29.18 7.03 -7.66
CA PHE A 689 -28.91 8.23 -8.43
C PHE A 689 -29.99 9.30 -8.30
N GLU A 690 -31.26 8.91 -8.18
CA GLU A 690 -32.41 9.83 -8.17
C GLU A 690 -32.72 10.34 -6.75
N GLU A 691 -32.57 9.50 -5.72
CA GLU A 691 -32.97 9.85 -4.35
C GLU A 691 -31.76 10.09 -3.43
N VAL A 692 -30.74 9.23 -3.51
CA VAL A 692 -29.61 9.29 -2.58
C VAL A 692 -28.59 10.36 -2.99
N MET A 693 -28.08 10.27 -4.22
CA MET A 693 -26.94 11.11 -4.67
C MET A 693 -27.17 12.63 -4.63
N PRO A 694 -28.33 13.18 -5.01
CA PRO A 694 -28.58 14.62 -4.95
C PRO A 694 -28.43 15.20 -3.53
N ASN A 695 -28.71 14.36 -2.51
CA ASN A 695 -28.66 14.70 -1.09
C ASN A 695 -27.28 14.45 -0.45
N LEU A 696 -26.38 13.74 -1.12
CA LEU A 696 -25.02 13.45 -0.62
C LEU A 696 -24.06 14.63 -0.68
N LEU A 697 -24.32 15.64 -1.51
CA LEU A 697 -23.45 16.81 -1.69
C LEU A 697 -24.20 18.07 -1.21
N SER A 698 -23.70 18.74 -0.17
CA SER A 698 -24.31 20.00 0.31
C SER A 698 -23.89 21.22 -0.49
N GLU A 699 -22.64 21.25 -0.96
CA GLU A 699 -22.08 22.43 -1.64
C GLU A 699 -22.21 22.35 -3.15
N ASP A 700 -22.29 23.51 -3.80
CA ASP A 700 -22.32 23.61 -5.26
C ASP A 700 -20.95 23.39 -5.90
N SER A 701 -19.86 23.67 -5.17
CA SER A 701 -18.48 23.48 -5.65
C SER A 701 -17.53 22.98 -4.57
N TYR A 702 -16.51 22.22 -5.00
CA TYR A 702 -15.50 21.61 -4.16
C TYR A 702 -14.11 21.83 -4.75
N VAL A 703 -13.19 22.35 -3.93
CA VAL A 703 -11.80 22.60 -4.34
C VAL A 703 -10.89 21.62 -3.62
N LEU A 704 -10.15 20.79 -4.35
CA LEU A 704 -9.22 19.81 -3.77
C LEU A 704 -7.79 20.29 -3.85
N ILE A 705 -7.14 20.45 -2.70
CA ILE A 705 -5.76 20.89 -2.58
C ILE A 705 -4.87 19.69 -2.23
N LYS A 706 -3.90 19.37 -3.09
CA LYS A 706 -2.98 18.23 -2.89
C LYS A 706 -1.69 18.71 -2.23
N TYR A 707 -1.26 18.00 -1.18
CA TYR A 707 -0.07 18.33 -0.41
C TYR A 707 0.71 17.09 0.01
N LYS A 708 1.98 17.27 0.35
CA LYS A 708 2.83 16.23 0.95
C LYS A 708 3.05 16.57 2.43
N LEU A 709 2.71 15.62 3.30
CA LEU A 709 2.96 15.67 4.74
C LEU A 709 4.13 14.74 5.09
N SER A 710 5.13 15.28 5.75
CA SER A 710 6.28 14.54 6.27
C SER A 710 6.24 14.56 7.80
N LYS A 711 6.36 13.40 8.45
CA LYS A 711 6.37 13.28 9.92
C LYS A 711 7.53 12.41 10.39
N PRO A 712 8.20 12.75 11.50
CA PRO A 712 9.23 11.89 12.06
C PRO A 712 8.61 10.61 12.64
N ASP A 713 9.16 9.45 12.27
CA ASP A 713 8.97 8.18 12.98
C ASP A 713 9.98 8.14 14.12
N PHE A 714 9.51 8.55 15.30
CA PHE A 714 10.29 8.62 16.52
C PHE A 714 10.90 7.29 16.94
N ALA A 715 10.37 6.16 16.44
CA ALA A 715 10.88 4.84 16.79
C ALA A 715 11.91 4.28 15.80
N THR A 716 12.06 4.85 14.60
CA THR A 716 13.13 4.46 13.66
C THR A 716 14.10 5.60 13.34
N GLY A 717 13.82 6.82 13.79
CA GLY A 717 14.52 8.02 13.34
C GLY A 717 14.36 8.31 11.84
N ASN A 718 13.36 7.71 11.18
CA ASN A 718 13.09 7.95 9.76
C ASN A 718 12.02 9.03 9.61
N VAL A 719 11.90 9.62 8.43
CA VAL A 719 10.77 10.49 8.10
C VAL A 719 9.75 9.69 7.28
N LEU A 720 8.49 9.75 7.67
CA LEU A 720 7.36 9.16 6.96
C LEU A 720 6.73 10.23 6.07
N HIS A 721 6.60 9.95 4.78
CA HIS A 721 5.97 10.83 3.81
C HIS A 721 4.60 10.32 3.40
N ARG A 722 3.63 11.22 3.33
CA ARG A 722 2.26 10.94 2.91
C ARG A 722 1.75 12.02 1.96
N PHE A 723 1.43 11.62 0.74
CA PHE A 723 0.68 12.45 -0.19
C PHE A 723 -0.80 12.42 0.19
N SER A 724 -1.38 13.59 0.39
CA SER A 724 -2.75 13.76 0.87
C SER A 724 -3.46 14.84 0.07
N THR A 725 -4.78 14.88 0.24
CA THR A 725 -5.67 15.84 -0.42
C THR A 725 -6.63 16.37 0.63
N TYR A 726 -6.74 17.68 0.72
CA TYR A 726 -7.75 18.39 1.50
C TYR A 726 -8.90 18.80 0.57
N VAL A 727 -10.13 18.78 1.07
CA VAL A 727 -11.32 19.21 0.34
C VAL A 727 -11.79 20.51 0.98
N CYS A 728 -11.76 21.60 0.23
CA CYS A 728 -12.29 22.89 0.62
C CYS A 728 -13.71 23.05 0.07
N THR A 729 -14.61 23.49 0.95
CA THR A 729 -16.04 23.72 0.68
C THR A 729 -16.41 25.20 0.73
N GLU A 730 -15.53 26.05 1.26
CA GLU A 730 -15.73 27.50 1.37
C GLU A 730 -15.27 28.15 0.04
N PRO A 731 -16.14 28.90 -0.69
CA PRO A 731 -15.77 29.63 -1.90
C PRO A 731 -14.99 30.91 -1.55
N GLY A 732 -13.90 31.23 -2.28
CA GLY A 732 -13.20 32.53 -2.20
C GLY A 732 -11.68 32.46 -2.01
N GLU A 733 -11.06 33.61 -1.70
CA GLU A 733 -9.61 33.77 -1.44
C GLU A 733 -9.08 32.88 -0.30
N GLU A 734 -9.96 32.36 0.56
CA GLU A 734 -9.65 31.42 1.63
C GLU A 734 -9.29 30.00 1.14
N ALA A 735 -9.50 29.68 -0.14
CA ALA A 735 -9.12 28.39 -0.74
C ALA A 735 -7.61 28.25 -1.02
N SER A 736 -6.75 29.09 -0.43
CA SER A 736 -5.30 28.92 -0.50
C SER A 736 -4.81 27.75 0.35
N PHE A 737 -3.70 27.11 -0.04
CA PHE A 737 -3.10 26.09 0.80
C PHE A 737 -2.61 26.65 2.16
N CYS A 738 -2.15 27.90 2.19
CA CYS A 738 -1.65 28.55 3.42
C CYS A 738 -2.75 28.76 4.47
N SER A 739 -3.92 29.26 4.08
CA SER A 739 -5.08 29.43 4.97
C SER A 739 -5.52 28.08 5.52
N VAL A 740 -5.70 27.09 4.65
CA VAL A 740 -6.06 25.71 5.03
C VAL A 740 -5.02 25.10 5.97
N LEU A 741 -3.74 25.35 5.73
CA LEU A 741 -2.65 24.88 6.59
C LEU A 741 -2.76 25.49 7.99
N LYS A 742 -2.90 26.81 8.10
CA LYS A 742 -3.01 27.54 9.37
C LYS A 742 -4.25 27.13 10.17
N THR A 743 -5.42 27.15 9.54
CA THR A 743 -6.71 27.05 10.25
C THR A 743 -7.15 25.60 10.48
N LYS A 744 -6.89 24.68 9.54
CA LYS A 744 -7.43 23.31 9.57
C LYS A 744 -6.33 22.24 9.74
N LEU A 745 -5.27 22.24 8.91
CA LEU A 745 -4.29 21.12 8.88
C LEU A 745 -3.27 21.16 10.03
N ALA A 746 -2.76 22.33 10.41
CA ALA A 746 -1.75 22.46 11.46
C ALA A 746 -2.28 21.91 12.80
N ARG A 747 -3.53 22.24 13.11
CA ARG A 747 -4.26 21.73 14.28
C ARG A 747 -4.32 20.19 14.30
N ALA A 748 -4.49 19.55 13.15
CA ALA A 748 -4.64 18.09 13.06
C ALA A 748 -3.30 17.32 13.05
N HIS A 749 -2.19 17.98 12.76
CA HIS A 749 -0.93 17.32 12.40
C HIS A 749 0.30 17.97 13.03
N ALA A 750 0.28 18.09 14.35
CA ALA A 750 1.39 18.60 15.14
C ALA A 750 2.72 17.87 14.83
N GLY A 751 3.82 18.63 14.70
CA GLY A 751 5.16 18.13 14.37
C GLY A 751 5.34 17.68 12.92
N GLY A 752 4.46 18.13 12.02
CA GLY A 752 4.50 17.80 10.59
C GLY A 752 5.18 18.87 9.76
N LEU A 753 5.93 18.44 8.74
CA LEU A 753 6.42 19.30 7.66
C LEU A 753 5.52 19.13 6.44
N PHE A 754 4.96 20.23 5.97
CA PHE A 754 4.04 20.33 4.85
C PHE A 754 4.74 20.90 3.62
N LEU A 755 4.35 20.37 2.47
CA LEU A 755 4.78 20.84 1.17
C LEU A 755 3.56 20.98 0.26
N ASP A 756 3.36 22.18 -0.28
CA ASP A 756 2.39 22.44 -1.33
C ASP A 756 2.83 21.74 -2.62
N LEU A 757 1.92 21.02 -3.28
CA LEU A 757 2.18 20.40 -4.57
C LEU A 757 1.68 21.25 -5.74
N VAL A 758 1.10 22.42 -5.47
CA VAL A 758 0.58 23.37 -6.48
C VAL A 758 -0.39 22.66 -7.43
N TRP A 759 -1.16 21.73 -6.86
CA TRP A 759 -2.14 20.93 -7.59
C TRP A 759 -3.49 21.11 -6.94
N MET A 760 -4.33 21.88 -7.64
CA MET A 760 -5.70 22.16 -7.27
C MET A 760 -6.65 21.62 -8.35
N THR A 761 -7.75 21.01 -7.94
CA THR A 761 -8.81 20.59 -8.86
C THR A 761 -10.16 21.02 -8.32
N THR A 762 -10.95 21.68 -9.14
CA THR A 762 -12.29 22.14 -8.78
C THR A 762 -13.35 21.28 -9.46
N TRP A 763 -14.38 20.92 -8.70
CA TRP A 763 -15.53 20.15 -9.17
C TRP A 763 -16.81 20.80 -8.72
N ASN A 764 -17.81 20.86 -9.59
CA ASN A 764 -19.16 21.28 -9.22
C ASN A 764 -20.07 20.06 -8.97
N LYS A 765 -21.13 20.27 -8.17
CA LYS A 765 -22.08 19.22 -7.77
C LYS A 765 -22.66 18.46 -8.96
N ARG A 766 -23.13 19.17 -9.98
CA ARG A 766 -23.73 18.58 -11.20
C ARG A 766 -22.74 17.67 -11.94
N SER A 767 -21.53 18.15 -12.19
CA SER A 767 -20.47 17.39 -12.87
C SER A 767 -20.06 16.14 -12.09
N ILE A 768 -20.01 16.20 -10.75
CA ILE A 768 -19.74 15.03 -9.91
C ILE A 768 -20.84 13.99 -10.08
N CYS A 769 -22.10 14.40 -9.94
CA CYS A 769 -23.26 13.51 -10.08
C CYS A 769 -23.32 12.87 -11.47
N ASP A 770 -23.19 13.66 -12.52
CA ASP A 770 -23.21 13.19 -13.91
C ASP A 770 -22.05 12.24 -14.20
N SER A 771 -20.84 12.57 -13.73
CA SER A 771 -19.66 11.74 -13.95
C SER A 771 -19.76 10.40 -13.24
N LEU A 772 -20.26 10.38 -11.99
CA LEU A 772 -20.50 9.16 -11.23
C LEU A 772 -21.61 8.32 -11.86
N SER A 773 -22.73 8.95 -12.24
CA SER A 773 -23.85 8.29 -12.92
C SER A 773 -23.41 7.65 -14.22
N LYS A 774 -22.72 8.39 -15.10
CA LYS A 774 -22.15 7.86 -16.34
C LYS A 774 -21.16 6.74 -16.07
N ALA A 775 -20.24 6.89 -15.10
CA ALA A 775 -19.22 5.89 -14.82
C ALA A 775 -19.78 4.56 -14.29
N LEU A 776 -20.88 4.60 -13.54
CA LEU A 776 -21.48 3.42 -12.90
C LEU A 776 -22.58 2.78 -13.76
N ARG A 777 -23.41 3.56 -14.46
CA ARG A 777 -24.42 3.05 -15.42
C ARG A 777 -23.77 2.48 -16.67
N ASN A 778 -22.69 3.10 -17.16
CA ASN A 778 -21.94 2.61 -18.32
C ASN A 778 -20.78 1.72 -17.88
N ASN A 779 -21.05 0.84 -16.91
CA ASN A 779 -20.07 -0.11 -16.43
C ASN A 779 -20.05 -1.37 -17.30
N PHE A 780 -19.21 -1.35 -18.33
CA PHE A 780 -19.04 -2.46 -19.25
C PHE A 780 -18.06 -3.49 -18.71
N VAL A 781 -18.39 -4.77 -18.83
CA VAL A 781 -17.54 -5.89 -18.43
C VAL A 781 -17.32 -6.82 -19.63
N SER A 782 -16.08 -7.24 -19.87
CA SER A 782 -15.78 -8.18 -20.95
C SER A 782 -16.29 -9.59 -20.62
N VAL A 783 -16.97 -10.23 -21.57
CA VAL A 783 -17.43 -11.64 -21.48
C VAL A 783 -16.47 -12.55 -22.26
N SER A 784 -16.29 -13.79 -21.81
CA SER A 784 -15.46 -14.79 -22.46
C SER A 784 -15.99 -15.18 -23.84
N ARG A 785 -15.09 -15.26 -24.83
CA ARG A 785 -15.42 -15.62 -26.22
C ARG A 785 -16.01 -17.02 -26.39
N ARG A 786 -15.77 -17.94 -25.44
CA ARG A 786 -16.22 -19.35 -25.54
C ARG A 786 -17.73 -19.53 -25.40
N ARG A 787 -18.44 -18.54 -24.85
CA ARG A 787 -19.89 -18.55 -24.66
C ARG A 787 -20.68 -17.98 -25.82
N TYR A 788 -20.08 -17.13 -26.64
CA TYR A 788 -20.80 -16.42 -27.70
C TYR A 788 -20.66 -17.18 -29.01
N ASN A 789 -21.70 -17.93 -29.36
CA ASN A 789 -21.77 -18.80 -30.55
C ASN A 789 -22.25 -18.08 -31.82
N LYS A 790 -22.41 -16.74 -31.78
CA LYS A 790 -22.88 -15.96 -32.94
C LYS A 790 -21.90 -14.82 -33.23
N SER A 791 -21.23 -14.94 -34.38
CA SER A 791 -20.31 -13.97 -35.00
C SER A 791 -18.96 -13.73 -34.30
N SER A 792 -17.97 -13.32 -35.09
CA SER A 792 -16.53 -13.20 -34.78
C SER A 792 -16.16 -12.11 -33.73
N SER A 793 -17.12 -11.67 -32.92
CA SER A 793 -17.04 -10.53 -32.01
C SER A 793 -16.97 -10.98 -30.54
N SER A 794 -16.15 -10.31 -29.73
CA SER A 794 -16.15 -10.54 -28.27
C SER A 794 -17.39 -9.87 -27.66
N GLY A 795 -18.26 -10.60 -26.97
CA GLY A 795 -19.40 -10.04 -26.25
C GLY A 795 -18.98 -9.20 -25.04
N PHE A 796 -19.80 -8.21 -24.69
CA PHE A 796 -19.65 -7.41 -23.49
C PHE A 796 -20.94 -7.48 -22.67
N ALA A 797 -20.86 -7.20 -21.38
CA ALA A 797 -22.01 -7.13 -20.51
C ALA A 797 -22.07 -5.76 -19.84
N ILE A 798 -23.25 -5.19 -19.70
CA ILE A 798 -23.51 -3.97 -18.93
C ILE A 798 -24.09 -4.39 -17.59
N GLN A 799 -23.53 -3.87 -16.49
CA GLN A 799 -24.13 -4.06 -15.18
C GLN A 799 -25.34 -3.12 -15.02
N ARG A 800 -26.54 -3.69 -14.83
CA ARG A 800 -27.80 -2.97 -14.63
C ARG A 800 -28.18 -2.82 -13.16
N HIS A 801 -27.79 -3.80 -12.35
CA HIS A 801 -28.10 -3.83 -10.91
C HIS A 801 -26.82 -3.89 -10.07
N GLY A 802 -26.83 -3.16 -8.95
CA GLY A 802 -25.71 -3.11 -8.02
C GLY A 802 -24.52 -2.28 -8.48
N LEU A 803 -23.62 -2.04 -7.53
CA LEU A 803 -22.36 -1.34 -7.73
C LEU A 803 -21.23 -2.32 -8.13
N PRO A 804 -20.31 -1.93 -9.04
CA PRO A 804 -19.21 -2.77 -9.46
C PRO A 804 -18.20 -3.04 -8.34
N GLN A 805 -17.99 -4.31 -8.00
CA GLN A 805 -16.97 -4.72 -7.04
C GLN A 805 -15.56 -4.49 -7.59
N GLY A 806 -14.74 -3.72 -6.87
CA GLY A 806 -13.39 -3.34 -7.30
C GLY A 806 -13.28 -1.92 -7.88
N HIS A 807 -14.42 -1.25 -8.07
CA HIS A 807 -14.46 0.16 -8.41
C HIS A 807 -14.18 1.04 -7.17
N PRO A 808 -13.39 2.13 -7.27
CA PRO A 808 -12.94 2.89 -6.09
C PRO A 808 -14.05 3.50 -5.22
N VAL A 809 -15.17 3.91 -5.82
CA VAL A 809 -16.27 4.57 -5.09
C VAL A 809 -17.28 3.61 -4.47
N SER A 810 -17.31 2.34 -4.91
CA SER A 810 -18.43 1.44 -4.58
C SER A 810 -18.56 1.20 -3.08
N GLN A 811 -17.45 1.07 -2.35
CA GLN A 811 -17.48 0.84 -0.90
C GLN A 811 -18.10 2.02 -0.14
N LEU A 812 -17.75 3.24 -0.50
CA LEU A 812 -18.28 4.43 0.15
C LEU A 812 -19.75 4.64 -0.20
N LEU A 813 -20.11 4.54 -1.49
CA LEU A 813 -21.50 4.68 -1.93
C LEU A 813 -22.41 3.60 -1.34
N THR A 814 -21.95 2.35 -1.24
CA THR A 814 -22.69 1.28 -0.55
C THR A 814 -22.94 1.66 0.90
N SER A 815 -21.93 2.17 1.60
CA SER A 815 -22.07 2.57 3.00
C SER A 815 -23.04 3.74 3.19
N LEU A 816 -23.04 4.71 2.27
CA LEU A 816 -23.93 5.87 2.29
C LEU A 816 -25.37 5.52 1.88
N PHE A 817 -25.54 4.61 0.91
CA PHE A 817 -26.83 4.06 0.54
C PHE A 817 -27.51 3.38 1.72
N TYR A 818 -26.82 2.47 2.42
CA TYR A 818 -27.39 1.89 3.63
C TYR A 818 -27.60 2.90 4.75
N GLY A 819 -26.83 4.00 4.78
CA GLY A 819 -27.11 5.11 5.70
C GLY A 819 -28.46 5.76 5.38
N TYR A 820 -28.77 5.93 4.10
CA TYR A 820 -30.08 6.40 3.64
C TYR A 820 -31.21 5.42 4.03
N VAL A 821 -31.03 4.13 3.80
CA VAL A 821 -32.01 3.10 4.20
C VAL A 821 -32.25 3.12 5.71
N GLU A 822 -31.18 3.17 6.50
CA GLU A 822 -31.27 3.23 7.96
C GLU A 822 -32.05 4.45 8.46
N ARG A 823 -31.96 5.59 7.78
CA ARG A 823 -32.72 6.79 8.16
C ARG A 823 -34.20 6.71 7.83
N HIS A 824 -34.58 5.94 6.82
CA HIS A 824 -35.99 5.80 6.43
C HIS A 824 -36.68 4.69 7.25
N ASP A 825 -36.01 3.55 7.44
CA ASP A 825 -36.64 2.35 8.03
C ASP A 825 -36.20 2.05 9.46
N LEU A 826 -35.01 2.50 9.84
CA LEU A 826 -34.38 2.18 11.13
C LEU A 826 -34.16 3.43 11.99
N GLN A 827 -34.88 4.52 11.73
CA GLN A 827 -34.73 5.79 12.43
C GLN A 827 -34.88 5.61 13.95
N ASP A 828 -35.86 4.81 14.38
CA ASP A 828 -36.12 4.48 15.79
C ASP A 828 -34.89 3.85 16.49
N PHE A 829 -34.01 3.20 15.74
CA PHE A 829 -32.81 2.52 16.25
C PHE A 829 -31.54 3.38 16.13
N LEU A 830 -31.56 4.46 15.35
CA LEU A 830 -30.44 5.37 15.19
C LEU A 830 -30.32 6.37 16.36
N GLY A 831 -31.45 6.75 16.97
CA GLY A 831 -31.56 7.84 17.95
C GLY A 831 -31.26 9.23 17.37
N PRO A 832 -31.31 10.31 18.18
CA PRO A 832 -31.24 11.68 17.65
C PRO A 832 -29.87 12.03 17.02
N PRO A 833 -29.83 12.83 15.94
CA PRO A 833 -28.61 13.17 15.21
C PRO A 833 -27.55 13.82 16.11
N GLY A 834 -26.30 13.36 16.04
CA GLY A 834 -25.19 13.90 16.84
C GLY A 834 -25.12 13.42 18.28
N SER A 835 -26.16 12.73 18.78
CA SER A 835 -26.07 11.93 19.99
C SER A 835 -25.48 10.57 19.64
N GLY A 836 -24.49 10.09 20.38
CA GLY A 836 -24.15 8.66 20.38
C GLY A 836 -25.22 7.83 21.09
N SER A 837 -26.50 8.17 20.88
CA SER A 837 -27.75 7.69 21.47
C SER A 837 -27.70 7.38 22.96
N VAL A 838 -27.66 8.47 23.73
CA VAL A 838 -28.18 8.55 25.10
C VAL A 838 -29.44 9.40 25.03
N HIS A 839 -30.58 8.88 25.48
CA HIS A 839 -31.72 9.72 25.83
C HIS A 839 -31.39 10.47 27.13
N LYS A 840 -30.66 11.58 27.02
CA LYS A 840 -30.60 12.63 28.04
C LYS A 840 -31.01 13.94 27.38
N LEU A 841 -32.19 14.45 27.74
CA LEU A 841 -32.51 15.86 27.58
C LEU A 841 -31.42 16.71 28.28
N PRO A 842 -31.08 17.91 27.77
CA PRO A 842 -30.07 18.76 28.38
C PRO A 842 -30.47 19.11 29.81
N ALA A 843 -29.53 18.97 30.73
CA ALA A 843 -29.67 19.52 32.06
C ALA A 843 -29.78 21.05 31.99
N TYR A 844 -30.93 21.55 32.44
CA TYR A 844 -31.11 22.80 33.17
C TYR A 844 -30.76 24.11 32.45
N ARG A 845 -31.75 24.68 31.75
CA ARG A 845 -32.05 26.12 31.85
C ARG A 845 -33.55 26.33 32.01
N LYS A 846 -33.89 26.96 33.14
CA LYS A 846 -35.20 27.44 33.61
C LYS A 846 -36.24 26.36 33.91
N ALA A 847 -36.30 26.03 35.21
CA ALA A 847 -37.53 25.59 35.84
C ALA A 847 -38.54 26.74 35.76
N GLU A 848 -39.62 26.54 35.02
CA GLU A 848 -41.00 26.86 35.40
C GLU A 848 -41.93 26.52 34.23
N GLN A 849 -43.03 25.83 34.55
CA GLN A 849 -44.17 25.53 33.69
C GLN A 849 -43.99 24.41 32.63
N LEU A 850 -44.17 23.16 33.08
CA LEU A 850 -45.15 22.21 32.50
C LEU A 850 -45.06 20.88 33.27
N LYS A 851 -46.03 20.66 34.17
CA LYS A 851 -46.32 19.35 34.76
C LYS A 851 -46.85 18.44 33.65
N VAL A 852 -46.00 17.58 33.11
CA VAL A 852 -46.42 16.37 32.41
C VAL A 852 -45.85 15.19 33.19
N CYS A 853 -46.72 14.24 33.54
CA CYS A 853 -46.47 13.12 34.43
C CYS A 853 -45.18 12.35 34.09
N ALA A 854 -44.40 12.06 35.13
CA ALA A 854 -43.02 11.59 35.05
C ALA A 854 -42.85 10.06 35.04
N ASP A 855 -43.91 9.28 34.78
CA ASP A 855 -43.91 7.86 35.17
C ASP A 855 -43.70 6.80 34.07
N ASP A 856 -43.49 7.12 32.78
CA ASP A 856 -43.40 6.03 31.75
C ASP A 856 -42.40 6.20 30.58
N ILE A 857 -41.26 6.88 30.76
CA ILE A 857 -40.16 6.86 29.76
C ILE A 857 -38.98 6.02 30.27
N GLN A 858 -39.04 4.71 30.02
CA GLN A 858 -37.93 3.78 30.26
C GLN A 858 -36.67 4.23 29.49
N LYS A 859 -35.66 4.75 30.20
CA LYS A 859 -34.34 5.16 29.65
C LYS A 859 -33.56 3.94 29.17
N SER A 860 -33.76 3.52 27.92
CA SER A 860 -33.00 2.42 27.32
C SER A 860 -31.71 2.93 26.66
N VAL A 861 -30.55 2.35 27.00
CA VAL A 861 -29.27 2.61 26.30
C VAL A 861 -29.28 1.85 24.99
N SER A 862 -28.95 2.47 23.85
CA SER A 862 -28.93 1.80 22.55
C SER A 862 -27.87 2.38 21.61
N LEU A 863 -27.28 1.55 20.75
CA LEU A 863 -26.31 1.97 19.74
C LEU A 863 -26.36 1.07 18.51
N LEU A 864 -26.58 1.66 17.33
CA LEU A 864 -26.44 0.99 16.04
C LEU A 864 -25.15 1.44 15.35
N MET A 865 -24.36 0.49 14.88
CA MET A 865 -23.17 0.74 14.07
C MET A 865 -23.09 -0.20 12.88
N ARG A 866 -22.57 0.30 11.75
CA ARG A 866 -22.35 -0.50 10.55
C ARG A 866 -21.00 -0.21 9.92
N LEU A 867 -20.23 -1.26 9.63
CA LEU A 867 -19.02 -1.18 8.82
C LEU A 867 -19.27 -1.83 7.45
N VAL A 868 -19.66 -1.01 6.47
CA VAL A 868 -20.07 -1.44 5.13
C VAL A 868 -21.29 -2.37 5.19
N ASP A 869 -21.07 -3.68 5.31
CA ASP A 869 -22.07 -4.76 5.27
C ASP A 869 -22.24 -5.50 6.61
N ASP A 870 -21.34 -5.26 7.57
CA ASP A 870 -21.42 -5.81 8.93
C ASP A 870 -22.10 -4.81 9.89
N THR A 871 -23.33 -5.11 10.33
CA THR A 871 -24.09 -4.29 11.28
C THR A 871 -24.02 -4.89 12.68
N ILE A 872 -23.95 -4.03 13.70
CA ILE A 872 -24.06 -4.40 15.11
C ILE A 872 -25.00 -3.44 15.83
N TYR A 873 -25.92 -4.00 16.61
CA TYR A 873 -26.86 -3.27 17.45
C TYR A 873 -26.69 -3.67 18.92
N PHE A 874 -26.63 -2.66 19.79
CA PHE A 874 -26.59 -2.78 21.24
C PHE A 874 -27.86 -2.16 21.81
N THR A 875 -28.50 -2.80 22.77
CA THR A 875 -29.59 -2.18 23.53
C THR A 875 -29.77 -2.82 24.91
N SER A 876 -30.27 -2.08 25.89
CA SER A 876 -30.71 -2.64 27.17
C SER A 876 -32.13 -3.23 27.15
N SER A 877 -32.90 -3.05 26.08
CA SER A 877 -34.24 -3.63 25.90
C SER A 877 -34.20 -4.85 24.98
N ARG A 878 -34.72 -5.98 25.46
CA ARG A 878 -34.81 -7.21 24.67
C ARG A 878 -35.81 -7.06 23.52
N GLU A 879 -36.86 -6.29 23.76
CA GLU A 879 -37.94 -6.00 22.83
C GLU A 879 -37.37 -5.22 21.64
N LYS A 880 -36.61 -4.14 21.88
CA LYS A 880 -35.92 -3.38 20.83
C LYS A 880 -34.93 -4.24 20.05
N ALA A 881 -34.17 -5.11 20.73
CA ALA A 881 -33.23 -6.01 20.06
C ALA A 881 -33.93 -7.02 19.13
N THR A 882 -35.11 -7.50 19.55
CA THR A 882 -35.94 -8.44 18.79
C THR A 882 -36.65 -7.75 17.63
N GLN A 883 -37.20 -6.56 17.85
CA GLN A 883 -37.81 -5.72 16.82
C GLN A 883 -36.80 -5.32 15.74
N PHE A 884 -35.57 -4.94 16.14
CA PHE A 884 -34.48 -4.67 15.20
C PHE A 884 -34.20 -5.88 14.31
N LEU A 885 -34.03 -7.07 14.90
CA LEU A 885 -33.78 -8.29 14.14
C LEU A 885 -34.95 -8.64 13.22
N HIS A 886 -36.19 -8.52 13.70
CA HIS A 886 -37.38 -8.75 12.88
C HIS A 886 -37.38 -7.81 11.68
N ARG A 887 -37.26 -6.50 11.91
CA ARG A 887 -37.31 -5.47 10.85
C ARG A 887 -36.21 -5.65 9.80
N VAL A 888 -35.00 -6.00 10.23
CA VAL A 888 -33.86 -6.17 9.30
C VAL A 888 -33.89 -7.53 8.59
N THR A 889 -34.58 -8.55 9.14
CA THR A 889 -34.71 -9.88 8.50
C THR A 889 -36.01 -10.07 7.71
N GLU A 890 -36.94 -9.13 7.78
CA GLU A 890 -38.20 -9.13 7.04
C GLU A 890 -37.97 -9.02 5.52
N GLU A 891 -38.40 -10.05 4.79
CA GLU A 891 -38.03 -10.22 3.38
C GLU A 891 -38.69 -9.19 2.46
N SER A 892 -39.96 -8.83 2.70
CA SER A 892 -40.69 -7.79 1.95
C SER A 892 -39.99 -6.43 1.99
N ARG A 893 -39.58 -5.98 3.18
CA ARG A 893 -38.86 -4.69 3.38
C ARG A 893 -37.46 -4.73 2.79
N SER A 894 -36.71 -5.79 3.07
CA SER A 894 -35.35 -5.92 2.55
C SER A 894 -35.33 -6.00 1.01
N ALA A 895 -36.36 -6.57 0.38
CA ALA A 895 -36.52 -6.59 -1.07
C ALA A 895 -36.74 -5.20 -1.67
N ALA A 896 -37.51 -4.31 -1.01
CA ALA A 896 -37.76 -2.95 -1.48
C ALA A 896 -36.46 -2.13 -1.69
N TYR A 897 -35.47 -2.33 -0.82
CA TYR A 897 -34.15 -1.68 -0.91
C TYR A 897 -33.08 -2.53 -1.59
N GLY A 898 -33.45 -3.70 -2.12
CA GLY A 898 -32.54 -4.62 -2.78
C GLY A 898 -31.43 -5.09 -1.85
N PHE A 899 -31.72 -5.56 -0.64
CA PHE A 899 -30.74 -6.29 0.17
C PHE A 899 -31.36 -7.52 0.84
N SER A 900 -30.52 -8.41 1.36
CA SER A 900 -30.97 -9.56 2.15
C SER A 900 -29.97 -9.87 3.25
N VAL A 901 -30.43 -10.48 4.34
CA VAL A 901 -29.59 -10.82 5.50
C VAL A 901 -29.12 -12.27 5.44
N ASN A 902 -27.87 -12.49 5.82
CA ASN A 902 -27.33 -13.83 6.00
C ASN A 902 -27.66 -14.38 7.39
N LYS A 903 -28.82 -15.05 7.50
CA LYS A 903 -29.32 -15.67 8.76
C LYS A 903 -28.26 -16.58 9.42
N ASP A 904 -27.46 -17.31 8.65
CA ASP A 904 -26.39 -18.20 9.16
C ASP A 904 -25.23 -17.47 9.87
N LYS A 905 -25.05 -16.18 9.58
CA LYS A 905 -24.00 -15.36 10.16
C LYS A 905 -24.51 -14.41 11.24
N THR A 906 -25.81 -14.31 11.42
CA THR A 906 -26.42 -13.56 12.50
C THR A 906 -25.97 -14.15 13.84
N LYS A 907 -25.56 -13.29 14.77
CA LYS A 907 -25.15 -13.70 16.12
C LYS A 907 -25.78 -12.80 17.15
N THR A 908 -26.16 -13.41 18.25
CA THR A 908 -26.84 -12.74 19.37
C THR A 908 -26.29 -13.27 20.68
N ASN A 909 -26.46 -12.53 21.78
CA ASN A 909 -26.24 -13.04 23.14
C ASN A 909 -27.54 -13.47 23.85
N PHE A 910 -28.65 -13.49 23.12
CA PHE A 910 -29.98 -13.88 23.59
C PHE A 910 -30.66 -14.79 22.56
N ARG A 911 -31.67 -15.55 23.01
CA ARG A 911 -32.39 -16.51 22.18
C ARG A 911 -33.31 -15.77 21.21
N THR A 912 -33.20 -16.07 19.92
CA THR A 912 -34.05 -15.55 18.84
C THR A 912 -34.24 -16.62 17.78
N LEU A 913 -35.32 -16.52 16.99
CA LEU A 913 -35.56 -17.41 15.84
C LEU A 913 -34.52 -17.24 14.73
N ALA A 914 -33.85 -16.09 14.68
CA ALA A 914 -32.89 -15.73 13.63
C ALA A 914 -31.44 -16.20 13.91
N SER A 915 -31.15 -16.83 15.05
CA SER A 915 -29.79 -17.16 15.52
C SER A 915 -29.68 -18.61 15.99
N LYS A 916 -28.54 -19.27 15.72
CA LYS A 916 -28.30 -20.68 16.05
C LYS A 916 -28.11 -20.94 17.57
N ALA A 917 -27.53 -19.98 18.31
CA ALA A 917 -27.39 -20.04 19.77
C ALA A 917 -26.87 -18.71 20.35
N PRO A 918 -27.24 -18.33 21.59
CA PRO A 918 -26.71 -17.16 22.27
C PRO A 918 -25.21 -17.31 22.59
N GLN A 919 -24.43 -16.27 22.35
CA GLN A 919 -22.98 -16.20 22.57
C GLN A 919 -22.63 -15.01 23.47
N ARG A 920 -21.83 -15.24 24.51
CA ARG A 920 -21.28 -14.16 25.35
C ARG A 920 -20.27 -13.29 24.61
N PHE A 921 -19.42 -13.90 23.78
CA PHE A 921 -18.40 -13.19 23.02
C PHE A 921 -18.82 -13.06 21.56
N ILE A 922 -19.18 -11.84 21.15
CA ILE A 922 -19.64 -11.57 19.79
C ILE A 922 -18.47 -10.98 18.97
N PRO A 923 -18.03 -11.65 17.89
CA PRO A 923 -17.02 -11.11 16.99
C PRO A 923 -17.64 -10.11 16.00
N TRP A 924 -17.04 -8.93 15.89
CA TRP A 924 -17.42 -7.93 14.91
C TRP A 924 -16.18 -7.18 14.40
N CYS A 925 -16.00 -7.14 13.09
CA CYS A 925 -14.92 -6.43 12.38
C CYS A 925 -13.49 -6.63 12.94
N GLY A 926 -13.19 -7.82 13.50
CA GLY A 926 -11.87 -8.16 14.05
C GLY A 926 -11.65 -7.85 15.53
N ILE A 927 -12.73 -7.45 16.23
CA ILE A 927 -12.83 -7.26 17.69
C ILE A 927 -13.78 -8.35 18.24
N LEU A 928 -13.54 -8.79 19.47
CA LEU A 928 -14.43 -9.63 20.27
C LEU A 928 -15.02 -8.76 21.37
N ILE A 929 -16.35 -8.75 21.48
CA ILE A 929 -17.09 -7.97 22.45
C ILE A 929 -17.61 -8.92 23.52
N ASP A 930 -17.25 -8.71 24.78
CA ASP A 930 -17.87 -9.40 25.92
C ASP A 930 -19.20 -8.70 26.24
N THR A 931 -20.32 -9.35 25.96
CA THR A 931 -21.63 -8.74 26.17
C THR A 931 -22.01 -8.60 27.65
N LYS A 932 -21.23 -9.17 28.58
CA LYS A 932 -21.49 -9.05 30.03
C LYS A 932 -21.00 -7.71 30.59
N ASN A 933 -19.80 -7.26 30.20
CA ASN A 933 -19.13 -6.08 30.76
C ASN A 933 -18.70 -5.06 29.69
N LEU A 934 -19.05 -5.31 28.42
CA LEU A 934 -18.72 -4.48 27.25
C LEU A 934 -17.21 -4.25 27.08
N GLU A 935 -16.39 -5.18 27.56
CA GLU A 935 -14.95 -5.15 27.32
C GLU A 935 -14.61 -5.67 25.91
N LEU A 936 -13.55 -5.11 25.33
CA LEU A 936 -13.15 -5.35 23.95
C LEU A 936 -11.81 -6.08 23.88
N ARG A 937 -11.81 -7.19 23.14
CA ARG A 937 -10.61 -8.01 22.90
C ARG A 937 -10.29 -8.10 21.42
N GLY A 938 -9.04 -8.39 21.07
CA GLY A 938 -8.68 -8.66 19.69
C GLY A 938 -9.23 -10.01 19.19
N ASP A 939 -9.98 -10.05 18.08
CA ASP A 939 -10.30 -11.34 17.42
C ASP A 939 -9.10 -11.88 16.62
N TYR A 940 -8.55 -13.02 17.06
CA TYR A 940 -7.44 -13.70 16.40
C TYR A 940 -7.83 -15.04 15.76
N ALA A 941 -9.11 -15.43 15.80
CA ALA A 941 -9.59 -16.74 15.34
C ALA A 941 -9.16 -17.11 13.91
N ARG A 942 -9.00 -16.10 13.05
CA ARG A 942 -8.55 -16.26 11.66
C ARG A 942 -7.16 -16.89 11.52
N TYR A 943 -6.35 -16.91 12.58
CA TYR A 943 -5.03 -17.55 12.56
C TYR A 943 -5.01 -18.91 13.29
N LYS A 944 -6.16 -19.40 13.81
CA LYS A 944 -6.28 -20.74 14.42
C LYS A 944 -5.76 -21.80 13.43
N PRO A 945 -4.79 -22.65 13.84
CA PRO A 945 -4.24 -23.67 12.99
C PRO A 945 -5.33 -24.72 12.73
N VAL A 946 -5.71 -24.85 11.46
CA VAL A 946 -6.35 -26.07 10.94
C VAL A 946 -5.26 -27.02 10.40
N SER A 947 -4.05 -26.47 10.19
CA SER A 947 -2.78 -27.14 9.88
C SER A 947 -1.64 -26.17 10.21
N ASP A 948 -0.41 -26.68 10.33
CA ASP A 948 0.80 -25.98 10.79
C ASP A 948 1.22 -24.74 9.93
N ASP A 949 0.52 -24.47 8.82
CA ASP A 949 0.94 -23.56 7.75
C ASP A 949 0.20 -22.20 7.71
N ARG A 950 -0.88 -21.98 8.49
CA ARG A 950 -1.69 -20.73 8.40
C ARG A 950 -0.92 -19.47 8.80
N LEU A 951 -0.15 -19.52 9.88
CA LEU A 951 0.64 -18.38 10.32
C LEU A 951 1.81 -18.09 9.37
N ARG A 952 2.38 -19.15 8.80
CA ARG A 952 3.36 -19.09 7.72
C ARG A 952 2.77 -18.37 6.50
N ASN A 953 1.53 -18.67 6.13
CA ASN A 953 0.82 -18.01 5.03
C ASN A 953 0.40 -16.55 5.32
N ALA A 954 0.54 -16.08 6.57
CA ALA A 954 0.22 -14.71 6.95
C ALA A 954 1.42 -13.74 6.88
N ILE A 955 2.63 -14.23 6.59
CA ILE A 955 3.84 -13.41 6.46
C ILE A 955 4.29 -13.28 4.99
N ARG A 956 5.00 -12.19 4.67
CA ARG A 956 5.57 -11.94 3.33
C ARG A 956 7.07 -11.70 3.47
N ILE A 957 7.88 -12.45 2.74
CA ILE A 957 9.34 -12.33 2.80
C ILE A 957 9.86 -11.65 1.54
N ASP A 958 10.23 -10.39 1.63
CA ASP A 958 11.04 -9.77 0.57
C ASP A 958 12.50 -10.20 0.77
N TYR A 959 13.02 -10.90 -0.21
CA TYR A 959 14.44 -11.25 -0.33
C TYR A 959 15.25 -10.14 -1.04
N ASP A 960 14.61 -8.99 -1.33
CA ASP A 960 15.23 -7.81 -1.89
C ASP A 960 16.16 -7.16 -0.87
N HIS A 961 17.46 -7.07 -1.19
CA HIS A 961 18.50 -6.65 -0.26
C HIS A 961 18.51 -7.51 1.02
N ASP A 962 19.41 -7.24 1.97
CA ASP A 962 19.55 -8.08 3.16
C ASP A 962 18.20 -8.29 3.90
N PRO A 963 17.59 -9.49 3.88
CA PRO A 963 16.27 -9.73 4.45
C PRO A 963 16.26 -9.57 5.98
N CYS A 964 17.43 -9.67 6.62
CA CYS A 964 17.62 -9.41 8.03
C CYS A 964 17.34 -7.94 8.37
N ARG A 965 17.84 -6.98 7.57
CA ARG A 965 17.70 -5.53 7.84
C ARG A 965 16.27 -5.04 8.08
N ARG A 966 15.26 -5.68 7.46
CA ARG A 966 13.83 -5.32 7.61
C ARG A 966 13.08 -6.17 8.64
N LEU A 967 13.75 -7.06 9.35
CA LEU A 967 13.10 -8.00 10.26
C LEU A 967 12.37 -7.28 11.41
N ALA A 968 13.00 -6.27 12.01
CA ALA A 968 12.38 -5.44 13.05
C ALA A 968 11.16 -4.66 12.53
N GLU A 969 11.25 -4.07 11.34
CA GLU A 969 10.12 -3.35 10.72
C GLU A 969 8.94 -4.29 10.44
N ARG A 970 9.22 -5.53 10.00
CA ARG A 970 8.20 -6.55 9.73
C ARG A 970 7.56 -7.09 11.00
N ALA A 971 8.35 -7.39 12.02
CA ALA A 971 7.84 -7.77 13.34
C ALA A 971 6.92 -6.65 13.85
N PHE A 972 7.40 -5.40 13.82
CA PHE A 972 6.61 -4.26 14.24
C PHE A 972 5.31 -4.06 13.43
N SER A 973 5.34 -4.27 12.11
CA SER A 973 4.16 -4.13 11.25
C SER A 973 2.98 -5.01 11.67
N CYS A 974 3.23 -6.06 12.46
CA CYS A 974 2.21 -6.96 12.97
C CYS A 974 1.32 -6.32 14.04
N PHE A 975 1.81 -5.31 14.76
CA PHE A 975 1.06 -4.58 15.78
C PHE A 975 0.10 -3.55 15.18
N LYS A 976 0.49 -2.93 14.05
CA LYS A 976 -0.22 -1.76 13.47
C LYS A 976 -1.74 -1.92 13.34
N PRO A 977 -2.31 -3.04 12.86
CA PRO A 977 -3.75 -3.13 12.64
C PRO A 977 -4.62 -3.08 13.90
N LYS A 978 -4.05 -3.38 15.08
CA LYS A 978 -4.77 -3.43 16.37
C LYS A 978 -4.17 -2.50 17.42
N LEU A 979 -3.19 -1.67 17.05
CA LEU A 979 -2.63 -0.65 17.93
C LEU A 979 -3.58 0.54 17.98
N HIS A 980 -4.63 0.44 18.79
CA HIS A 980 -5.72 1.40 18.83
C HIS A 980 -6.33 1.51 20.26
N PRO A 981 -6.72 2.71 20.74
CA PRO A 981 -7.33 2.93 22.05
C PRO A 981 -8.46 1.97 22.43
N LEU A 982 -9.30 1.54 21.47
CA LEU A 982 -10.33 0.50 21.66
C LEU A 982 -9.91 -0.71 22.50
N LEU A 983 -8.65 -1.15 22.39
CA LEU A 983 -8.15 -2.34 23.09
C LEU A 983 -7.33 -2.03 24.35
N PHE A 984 -6.98 -0.77 24.58
CA PHE A 984 -6.00 -0.37 25.60
C PHE A 984 -6.45 0.75 26.53
N ASP A 985 -7.57 1.42 26.24
CA ASP A 985 -8.18 2.45 27.07
C ASP A 985 -8.78 1.84 28.34
N GLY A 986 -8.34 2.33 29.50
CA GLY A 986 -8.80 1.89 30.82
C GLY A 986 -10.27 2.17 31.10
N ARG A 987 -10.90 3.10 30.36
CA ARG A 987 -12.34 3.38 30.48
C ARG A 987 -13.20 2.41 29.71
N ILE A 988 -12.63 1.71 28.73
CA ILE A 988 -13.34 0.66 27.98
C ILE A 988 -13.04 -0.71 28.59
N ASN A 989 -11.80 -0.93 29.01
CA ASN A 989 -11.29 -2.24 29.38
C ASN A 989 -10.65 -2.18 30.77
N SER A 990 -10.95 -3.16 31.61
CA SER A 990 -10.23 -3.33 32.86
C SER A 990 -8.73 -3.53 32.63
N ARG A 991 -7.94 -3.25 33.67
CA ARG A 991 -6.49 -3.52 33.70
C ARG A 991 -6.14 -4.93 33.26
N SER A 992 -6.95 -5.93 33.63
CA SER A 992 -6.77 -7.33 33.22
C SER A 992 -6.96 -7.56 31.72
N THR A 993 -8.01 -6.96 31.12
CA THR A 993 -8.29 -7.07 29.68
C THR A 993 -7.27 -6.30 28.85
N VAL A 994 -6.81 -5.12 29.31
CA VAL A 994 -5.71 -4.39 28.67
C VAL A 994 -4.42 -5.23 28.68
N ALA A 995 -4.07 -5.86 29.81
CA ALA A 995 -2.91 -6.74 29.90
C ALA A 995 -3.03 -7.93 28.93
N LEU A 996 -4.21 -8.55 28.83
CA LEU A 996 -4.48 -9.64 27.89
C LEU A 996 -4.33 -9.19 26.43
N ASN A 997 -4.88 -8.03 26.06
CA ASN A 997 -4.75 -7.47 24.71
C ASN A 997 -3.28 -7.19 24.35
N VAL A 998 -2.50 -6.66 25.28
CA VAL A 998 -1.05 -6.46 25.13
C VAL A 998 -0.34 -7.80 24.93
N TYR A 999 -0.63 -8.80 25.78
CA TYR A 999 -0.04 -10.12 25.69
C TYR A 999 -0.34 -10.80 24.35
N GLN A 1000 -1.61 -10.88 23.94
CA GLN A 1000 -2.02 -11.56 22.70
C GLN A 1000 -1.46 -10.87 21.45
N SER A 1001 -1.43 -9.54 21.43
CA SER A 1001 -0.87 -8.77 20.33
C SER A 1001 0.64 -9.03 20.18
N SER A 1002 1.37 -9.02 21.30
CA SER A 1002 2.82 -9.30 21.36
C SER A 1002 3.16 -10.75 21.05
N LEU A 1003 2.36 -11.70 21.53
CA LEU A 1003 2.49 -13.13 21.22
C LEU A 1003 2.33 -13.37 19.71
N LEU A 1004 1.29 -12.82 19.06
CA LEU A 1004 1.11 -12.96 17.61
C LEU A 1004 2.27 -12.34 16.82
N SER A 1005 2.76 -11.18 17.27
CA SER A 1005 3.90 -10.50 16.67
C SER A 1005 5.15 -11.38 16.72
N CYS A 1006 5.47 -11.94 17.89
CA CYS A 1006 6.61 -12.85 18.04
C CYS A 1006 6.43 -14.16 17.28
N LEU A 1007 5.22 -14.74 17.25
CA LEU A 1007 4.94 -15.95 16.47
C LEU A 1007 5.17 -15.74 14.96
N LYS A 1008 4.89 -14.53 14.44
CA LYS A 1008 5.24 -14.13 13.07
C LYS A 1008 6.74 -13.89 12.91
N LEU A 1009 7.40 -13.23 13.88
CA LEU A 1009 8.86 -13.08 13.90
C LEU A 1009 9.57 -14.43 13.83
N CYS A 1010 9.16 -15.40 14.65
CA CYS A 1010 9.66 -16.77 14.61
C CYS A 1010 9.49 -17.39 13.21
N SER A 1011 8.35 -17.12 12.55
CA SER A 1011 8.12 -17.58 11.18
C SER A 1011 9.06 -16.93 10.16
N TYR A 1012 9.41 -15.65 10.35
CA TYR A 1012 10.45 -14.99 9.55
C TYR A 1012 11.84 -15.57 9.81
N VAL A 1013 12.21 -15.80 11.07
CA VAL A 1013 13.50 -16.36 11.48
C VAL A 1013 13.70 -17.76 10.89
N MET A 1014 12.69 -18.63 10.95
CA MET A 1014 12.76 -19.97 10.37
C MET A 1014 12.99 -19.97 8.84
N GLU A 1015 12.54 -18.91 8.16
CA GLU A 1015 12.63 -18.79 6.70
C GLU A 1015 13.89 -18.07 6.22
N ILE A 1016 14.31 -17.02 6.95
CA ILE A 1016 15.49 -16.23 6.64
C ILE A 1016 16.76 -16.94 7.14
N LYS A 1017 16.65 -17.61 8.29
CA LYS A 1017 17.74 -18.33 9.00
C LYS A 1017 18.93 -17.41 9.29
N PRO A 1018 18.75 -16.35 10.10
CA PRO A 1018 19.87 -15.50 10.51
C PRO A 1018 20.87 -16.33 11.34
N GLU A 1019 22.17 -16.11 11.14
CA GLU A 1019 23.23 -16.82 11.89
C GLU A 1019 23.66 -16.06 13.15
N ASN A 1020 23.46 -14.74 13.17
CA ASN A 1020 23.91 -13.86 14.23
C ASN A 1020 22.85 -13.73 15.35
N THR A 1021 23.22 -14.15 16.56
CA THR A 1021 22.42 -14.08 17.79
C THR A 1021 22.20 -12.64 18.27
N SER A 1022 23.25 -11.82 18.32
CA SER A 1022 23.17 -10.42 18.79
C SER A 1022 22.25 -9.57 17.90
N PHE A 1023 22.24 -9.85 16.59
CA PHE A 1023 21.31 -9.25 15.66
C PHE A 1023 19.84 -9.57 16.01
N LEU A 1024 19.52 -10.85 16.28
CA LEU A 1024 18.15 -11.25 16.61
C LEU A 1024 17.70 -10.67 17.96
N ILE A 1025 18.60 -10.65 18.95
CA ILE A 1025 18.35 -10.01 20.26
C ILE A 1025 18.04 -8.53 20.05
N SER A 1026 18.85 -7.80 19.28
CA SER A 1026 18.61 -6.38 18.96
C SER A 1026 17.26 -6.17 18.26
N VAL A 1027 16.85 -7.07 17.36
CA VAL A 1027 15.54 -7.02 16.71
C VAL A 1027 14.40 -7.18 17.71
N VAL A 1028 14.51 -8.15 18.63
CA VAL A 1028 13.51 -8.40 19.67
C VAL A 1028 13.39 -7.19 20.59
N GLU A 1029 14.51 -6.70 21.11
CA GLU A 1029 14.55 -5.55 22.02
C GLU A 1029 13.99 -4.28 21.38
N LYS A 1030 14.42 -3.95 20.15
CA LYS A 1030 13.90 -2.80 19.40
C LYS A 1030 12.41 -2.92 19.14
N THR A 1031 11.92 -4.13 18.86
CA THR A 1031 10.50 -4.36 18.58
C THR A 1031 9.64 -4.18 19.84
N VAL A 1032 10.08 -4.72 20.98
CA VAL A 1032 9.40 -4.55 22.28
C VAL A 1032 9.39 -3.08 22.69
N SER A 1033 10.56 -2.42 22.70
CA SER A 1033 10.67 -1.01 23.06
C SER A 1033 9.82 -0.10 22.16
N LYS A 1034 9.82 -0.37 20.85
CA LYS A 1034 8.99 0.36 19.89
C LYS A 1034 7.48 0.18 20.13
N PHE A 1035 7.06 -1.04 20.47
CA PHE A 1035 5.65 -1.30 20.76
C PHE A 1035 5.18 -0.55 22.01
N VAL A 1036 5.93 -0.64 23.12
CA VAL A 1036 5.63 0.10 24.36
C VAL A 1036 5.58 1.61 24.11
N TYR A 1037 6.58 2.16 23.43
CA TYR A 1037 6.62 3.58 23.06
C TYR A 1037 5.39 4.02 22.27
N LEU A 1038 5.00 3.25 21.24
CA LEU A 1038 3.87 3.63 20.40
C LEU A 1038 2.51 3.38 21.05
N LEU A 1039 2.42 2.46 22.02
CA LEU A 1039 1.23 2.28 22.82
C LEU A 1039 0.97 3.52 23.67
N HIS A 1040 1.98 4.00 24.42
CA HIS A 1040 1.89 5.27 25.14
C HIS A 1040 1.60 6.44 24.20
N ARG A 1041 2.24 6.47 23.03
CA ARG A 1041 1.97 7.51 22.03
C ARG A 1041 0.53 7.46 21.48
N SER A 1042 -0.07 6.27 21.38
CA SER A 1042 -1.43 6.13 20.87
C SER A 1042 -2.46 6.79 21.78
N VAL A 1043 -2.20 6.80 23.09
CA VAL A 1043 -3.05 7.45 24.11
C VAL A 1043 -2.68 8.91 24.38
N THR A 1044 -1.47 9.35 24.02
CA THR A 1044 -1.12 10.79 24.03
C THR A 1044 -1.44 11.52 22.73
N SER A 1045 -2.05 10.82 21.77
CA SER A 1045 -2.54 11.45 20.54
C SER A 1045 -3.62 12.48 20.85
N ARG A 1046 -3.75 13.54 20.04
CA ARG A 1046 -4.71 14.62 20.28
C ARG A 1046 -6.13 14.10 20.55
N ARG A 1047 -6.62 13.16 19.75
CA ARG A 1047 -7.96 12.56 19.91
C ARG A 1047 -8.08 11.74 21.18
N ALA A 1048 -7.02 11.04 21.55
CA ALA A 1048 -6.97 10.31 22.80
C ALA A 1048 -6.97 11.28 24.01
N LYS A 1049 -6.34 12.46 23.90
CA LYS A 1049 -6.45 13.53 24.89
C LYS A 1049 -7.84 14.17 24.94
N GLU A 1050 -8.47 14.43 23.79
CA GLU A 1050 -9.86 14.95 23.70
C GLU A 1050 -10.84 14.04 24.43
N HIS A 1051 -10.56 12.74 24.42
CA HIS A 1051 -11.32 11.78 25.18
C HIS A 1051 -10.66 11.38 26.50
N GLU A 1052 -9.60 11.99 27.03
CA GLU A 1052 -8.99 11.54 28.31
C GLU A 1052 -8.64 10.03 28.39
N CYS A 1053 -8.23 9.47 27.27
CA CYS A 1053 -7.79 8.08 27.18
C CYS A 1053 -6.54 7.86 28.01
N HIS A 1054 -6.55 6.80 28.82
CA HIS A 1054 -5.38 6.38 29.59
C HIS A 1054 -5.15 4.88 29.47
N ILE A 1055 -3.90 4.45 29.67
CA ILE A 1055 -3.56 3.02 29.76
C ILE A 1055 -3.41 2.70 31.25
N PRO A 1056 -4.18 1.76 31.81
CA PRO A 1056 -4.12 1.40 33.22
C PRO A 1056 -2.90 0.49 33.53
N LEU A 1057 -1.78 0.66 32.82
CA LEU A 1057 -0.54 -0.10 32.96
C LEU A 1057 0.67 0.83 32.82
N SER A 1058 1.68 0.66 33.67
CA SER A 1058 2.94 1.41 33.61
C SER A 1058 3.82 0.95 32.44
N SER A 1059 4.79 1.79 32.03
CA SER A 1059 5.73 1.41 30.97
C SER A 1059 6.56 0.17 31.30
N LEU A 1060 6.84 -0.07 32.59
CA LEU A 1060 7.57 -1.25 33.06
C LEU A 1060 6.70 -2.51 32.95
N GLU A 1061 5.43 -2.41 33.33
CA GLU A 1061 4.45 -3.48 33.24
C GLU A 1061 4.22 -3.91 31.78
N LEU A 1062 4.02 -2.95 30.89
CA LEU A 1062 3.89 -3.18 29.45
C LEU A 1062 5.13 -3.88 28.89
N ARG A 1063 6.33 -3.43 29.30
CA ARG A 1063 7.60 -4.06 28.89
C ARG A 1063 7.70 -5.49 29.40
N TYR A 1064 7.30 -5.76 30.64
CA TYR A 1064 7.31 -7.09 31.22
C TYR A 1064 6.40 -8.05 30.44
N ILE A 1065 5.11 -7.69 30.26
CA ILE A 1065 4.12 -8.52 29.54
C ILE A 1065 4.58 -8.80 28.10
N CYS A 1066 5.10 -7.79 27.41
CA CYS A 1066 5.62 -7.97 26.06
C CYS A 1066 6.83 -8.92 26.03
N THR A 1067 7.80 -8.72 26.91
CA THR A 1067 8.99 -9.57 27.04
C THR A 1067 8.59 -11.02 27.33
N HIS A 1068 7.66 -11.24 28.25
CA HIS A 1068 7.15 -12.56 28.61
C HIS A 1068 6.44 -13.27 27.44
N SER A 1069 5.63 -12.55 26.67
CA SER A 1069 4.98 -13.10 25.46
C SER A 1069 6.01 -13.53 24.40
N TYR A 1070 7.12 -12.78 24.25
CA TYR A 1070 8.20 -13.11 23.33
C TYR A 1070 8.98 -14.34 23.80
N TYR A 1071 9.30 -14.41 25.10
CA TYR A 1071 9.93 -15.57 25.73
C TYR A 1071 9.11 -16.83 25.44
N THR A 1072 7.80 -16.77 25.71
CA THR A 1072 6.87 -17.88 25.51
C THR A 1072 6.83 -18.35 24.06
N ALA A 1073 6.73 -17.41 23.11
CA ALA A 1073 6.70 -17.71 21.68
C ALA A 1073 7.99 -18.37 21.18
N ILE A 1074 9.15 -17.84 21.57
CA ILE A 1074 10.47 -18.35 21.15
C ILE A 1074 10.71 -19.73 21.74
N LYS A 1075 10.43 -19.91 23.03
CA LYS A 1075 10.55 -21.19 23.74
C LYS A 1075 9.71 -22.29 23.08
N LYS A 1076 8.49 -21.99 22.67
CA LYS A 1076 7.59 -22.97 22.05
C LYS A 1076 7.85 -23.21 20.57
N LYS A 1077 8.21 -22.16 19.81
CA LYS A 1077 8.24 -22.24 18.35
C LYS A 1077 9.62 -22.38 17.74
N LEU A 1078 10.64 -21.74 18.32
CA LEU A 1078 12.01 -21.78 17.80
C LEU A 1078 12.86 -22.84 18.51
N ARG A 1079 12.79 -22.93 19.85
CA ARG A 1079 13.64 -23.84 20.65
C ARG A 1079 13.55 -25.31 20.24
N PRO A 1080 12.36 -25.88 19.91
CA PRO A 1080 12.27 -27.29 19.49
C PRO A 1080 12.96 -27.58 18.15
N ARG A 1081 13.23 -26.56 17.34
CA ARG A 1081 13.84 -26.73 16.01
C ARG A 1081 15.36 -26.81 16.15
N ARG A 1082 15.95 -28.00 15.93
CA ARG A 1082 17.41 -28.26 16.05
C ARG A 1082 18.29 -27.16 15.42
N LYS A 1083 17.97 -26.70 14.21
CA LYS A 1083 18.74 -25.66 13.49
C LYS A 1083 18.61 -24.23 14.04
N MET A 1084 17.64 -23.98 14.93
CA MET A 1084 17.39 -22.66 15.54
C MET A 1084 17.68 -22.64 17.04
N ARG A 1085 18.03 -23.79 17.64
CA ARG A 1085 18.18 -23.96 19.10
C ARG A 1085 19.15 -22.95 19.70
N LYS A 1086 20.37 -22.83 19.16
CA LYS A 1086 21.38 -21.84 19.59
C LYS A 1086 20.86 -20.39 19.60
N LEU A 1087 20.13 -19.99 18.56
CA LEU A 1087 19.52 -18.65 18.46
C LEU A 1087 18.39 -18.47 19.49
N ALA A 1088 17.57 -19.50 19.66
CA ALA A 1088 16.46 -19.49 20.59
C ALA A 1088 16.95 -19.39 22.03
N ASP A 1089 17.93 -20.21 22.43
CA ASP A 1089 18.46 -20.23 23.80
C ASP A 1089 19.14 -18.89 24.16
N ALA A 1090 19.88 -18.28 23.22
CA ALA A 1090 20.45 -16.94 23.43
C ALA A 1090 19.36 -15.86 23.65
N CYS A 1091 18.29 -15.89 22.85
CA CYS A 1091 17.16 -14.96 23.03
C CYS A 1091 16.39 -15.23 24.33
N ILE A 1092 16.20 -16.50 24.69
CA ILE A 1092 15.52 -16.93 25.91
C ILE A 1092 16.29 -16.43 27.13
N SER A 1093 17.61 -16.63 27.16
CA SER A 1093 18.48 -16.12 28.24
C SER A 1093 18.37 -14.59 28.38
N PHE A 1094 18.52 -13.84 27.28
CA PHE A 1094 18.36 -12.38 27.28
C PHE A 1094 16.99 -11.93 27.80
N LEU A 1095 15.90 -12.56 27.34
CA LEU A 1095 14.53 -12.22 27.74
C LEU A 1095 14.30 -12.56 29.21
N SER A 1096 14.81 -13.69 29.71
CA SER A 1096 14.75 -14.07 31.12
C SER A 1096 15.45 -13.05 32.02
N SER A 1097 16.69 -12.66 31.70
CA SER A 1097 17.41 -11.63 32.45
C SER A 1097 16.69 -10.28 32.40
N SER A 1098 16.14 -9.91 31.24
CA SER A 1098 15.35 -8.67 31.11
C SER A 1098 14.08 -8.69 31.96
N MET A 1099 13.40 -9.84 32.04
CA MET A 1099 12.23 -10.01 32.90
C MET A 1099 12.59 -9.93 34.38
N GLN A 1100 13.67 -10.59 34.81
CA GLN A 1100 14.14 -10.55 36.20
C GLN A 1100 14.47 -9.13 36.65
N ARG A 1101 15.21 -8.36 35.83
CA ARG A 1101 15.49 -6.95 36.11
C ARG A 1101 14.21 -6.12 36.23
N THR A 1102 13.30 -6.27 35.28
CA THR A 1102 12.03 -5.51 35.28
C THR A 1102 11.16 -5.89 36.50
N HIS A 1103 11.14 -7.16 36.87
CA HIS A 1103 10.40 -7.67 38.03
C HIS A 1103 10.99 -7.16 39.36
N ALA A 1104 12.32 -7.15 39.50
CA ALA A 1104 12.98 -6.57 40.66
C ALA A 1104 12.62 -5.09 40.85
N THR A 1105 12.59 -4.31 39.75
CA THR A 1105 12.18 -2.90 39.78
C THR A 1105 10.68 -2.72 40.11
N LEU A 1106 9.80 -3.60 39.62
CA LEU A 1106 8.38 -3.55 39.97
C LEU A 1106 8.16 -3.87 41.45
N LYS A 1107 8.87 -4.89 41.98
CA LYS A 1107 8.82 -5.27 43.40
C LYS A 1107 9.32 -4.13 44.30
N SER A 1108 10.40 -3.43 43.92
CA SER A 1108 10.91 -2.28 44.68
C SER A 1108 9.97 -1.07 44.66
N GLN A 1109 9.13 -0.93 43.63
CA GLN A 1109 8.16 0.18 43.50
C GLN A 1109 6.84 -0.04 44.25
N LYS A 1110 6.69 -1.13 45.02
CA LYS A 1110 5.40 -1.58 45.60
C LYS A 1110 4.27 -1.61 44.55
N ALA A 1111 4.60 -1.79 43.27
CA ALA A 1111 3.63 -1.95 42.20
C ALA A 1111 3.17 -3.42 42.22
N ASP A 1112 2.00 -3.63 42.83
CA ASP A 1112 1.33 -4.89 43.17
C ASP A 1112 1.71 -6.20 42.44
N ASN A 1113 1.74 -7.27 43.26
CA ASN A 1113 1.83 -8.70 42.93
C ASN A 1113 0.85 -9.22 41.85
N ILE A 1114 -0.15 -8.42 41.45
CA ILE A 1114 -1.22 -8.78 40.52
C ILE A 1114 -0.68 -9.12 39.13
N ILE A 1115 0.39 -8.47 38.65
CA ILE A 1115 0.89 -8.73 37.29
C ILE A 1115 1.69 -10.03 37.20
N SER A 1116 2.45 -10.38 38.25
CA SER A 1116 3.07 -11.71 38.32
C SER A 1116 1.97 -12.76 38.36
N GLN A 1117 0.99 -12.63 39.26
CA GLN A 1117 -0.13 -13.57 39.35
C GLN A 1117 -0.98 -13.63 38.07
N LEU A 1118 -1.17 -12.53 37.35
CA LEU A 1118 -1.86 -12.51 36.05
C LEU A 1118 -1.04 -13.19 34.97
N CYS A 1119 0.28 -12.95 34.93
CA CYS A 1119 1.17 -13.63 33.99
C CYS A 1119 1.27 -15.13 34.30
N ASP A 1120 1.31 -15.51 35.58
CA ASP A 1120 1.31 -16.89 36.05
C ASP A 1120 -0.03 -17.56 35.78
N LYS A 1121 -1.18 -16.89 36.00
CA LYS A 1121 -2.51 -17.37 35.59
C LYS A 1121 -2.66 -17.46 34.07
N MET A 1122 -2.09 -16.52 33.32
CA MET A 1122 -2.00 -16.56 31.86
C MET A 1122 -1.07 -17.67 31.36
N ALA A 1123 -0.12 -18.13 32.18
CA ALA A 1123 0.78 -19.24 31.87
C ALA A 1123 0.22 -20.60 32.32
N ALA A 1124 -0.56 -20.64 33.41
CA ALA A 1124 -1.06 -21.84 34.09
C ALA A 1124 -2.42 -22.36 33.58
N LYS A 1125 -3.35 -21.46 33.19
CA LYS A 1125 -4.47 -21.89 32.33
C LYS A 1125 -3.88 -22.22 30.97
N ASP A 1126 -4.30 -23.29 30.30
CA ASP A 1126 -3.80 -23.83 29.00
C ASP A 1126 -3.76 -22.83 27.81
N CYS A 1127 -3.07 -21.71 27.95
CA CYS A 1127 -3.02 -20.59 27.01
C CYS A 1127 -1.92 -20.80 25.96
N ASN A 1128 -1.49 -22.05 25.77
CA ASN A 1128 -0.59 -22.48 24.70
C ASN A 1128 -1.16 -22.17 23.30
N ASN A 1129 -2.47 -21.91 23.20
CA ASN A 1129 -3.16 -21.47 22.00
C ASN A 1129 -3.64 -20.02 22.13
N LEU A 1130 -3.16 -19.14 21.23
CA LEU A 1130 -3.65 -17.76 21.05
C LEU A 1130 -5.19 -17.69 20.84
N TRP A 1131 -5.84 -18.82 20.53
CA TRP A 1131 -7.24 -18.94 20.12
C TRP A 1131 -8.20 -19.45 21.20
N ASP A 1132 -7.67 -20.16 22.20
CA ASP A 1132 -8.49 -20.84 23.21
C ASP A 1132 -8.61 -19.99 24.50
N LEU A 1133 -7.90 -18.85 24.56
CA LEU A 1133 -8.03 -17.74 25.52
C LEU A 1133 -9.40 -17.00 25.48
N ARG A 1134 -10.43 -17.62 24.93
CA ARG A 1134 -11.80 -17.10 24.86
C ARG A 1134 -12.59 -17.35 26.15
N LEU A 1135 -12.06 -18.17 27.06
CA LEU A 1135 -12.70 -18.60 28.30
C LEU A 1135 -12.43 -17.62 29.45
#